data_AF-A0A1H6ALZ5-F1
#
_entry.id   AF-A0A1H6ALZ5-F1
#
_cell.length_a   1.000
_cell.length_b   1.000
_cell.length_c   1.000
_cell.angle_alpha   90.00
_cell.angle_beta   90.00
_cell.angle_gamma   90.00
#
_symmetry.space_group_name_H-M   'P 1'
#
loop_
_entity.id
_entity.type
_entity.pdbx_description
1 polymer ?
#
loop_
_entity_poly.entity_id
_entity_poly.type
_entity_poly.pdbx_seq_one_letter_code
_entity_poly.pdbx_strand_id
1 'polypeptide(L)'
;MSIAYRPEIDGLRAIAVIPVVLFHAGFPAWTGGFVGVDVFFVISGFLISSIILTDLEAGRFSITRFWERRARRILPALLLVTLASVLVSWFFLTQTQLRDFGESVSAVATFSSNIHFRLESGYFDSAAEMKPLLHTWSLAVEEQFYIIFPVILWGLWRLHRWAAGVGIVVLASMSLIGAQNGLSDDPDAVFFLLPARMWELLVGVLIAIYLRSPQAIVPRRWLAEAGCLLGIAMIGFAVFYFDDSIPFPGVAALIPTLGTALILFFARPDLLSSRILQWRPFVGLGLISFGLYLWHQPLFAYLRHGFLGAPVPAWAFWLAIVASFALSWASYAFVEKPMRYSKRLSTRGVLIVAIISLGSLYGLGWLITQPQAKSLLRVERHFNYLDYRIDNQLLKTESWSELRLLAGNADYGVAKNKFDNHLWFDDDGNDQKILVIGNSHAKDVFNILTRSKVVTDQAQVARFGTQIADIDPRLWQSPNFLAANTILIATAFGPNDLSELEAVVKRILAAGKSVYILRPFPSFPGTGDYTLADQMALDCLRNVACDRGTFHDRVNSAYFDHYSTVGPNSNVVAINSELDRLVVKIPAITLIGRADYICDDTVKRCLGMTEDWAKTLYDTGHHTIAGAQAFATRADLIGLFLPLVEGHKD
;
A
#
# COMPACT_ATOMS: atom_id res chain seq x y z
N MET A 1 -8.27 41.73 17.24
CA MET A 1 -8.99 40.83 18.16
C MET A 1 -8.68 39.39 17.78
N SER A 2 -8.37 38.52 18.74
CA SER A 2 -8.31 37.08 18.50
C SER A 2 -9.72 36.52 18.33
N ILE A 3 -9.89 35.49 17.50
CA ILE A 3 -11.14 34.73 17.44
C ILE A 3 -11.48 34.25 18.87
N ALA A 4 -12.72 34.46 19.31
CA ALA A 4 -13.19 33.94 20.59
C ALA A 4 -13.04 32.41 20.61
N TYR A 5 -12.46 31.87 21.67
CA TYR A 5 -12.23 30.43 21.79
C TYR A 5 -13.57 29.67 21.81
N ARG A 6 -13.69 28.65 20.94
CA ARG A 6 -14.89 27.80 20.79
C ARG A 6 -14.59 26.37 21.26
N PRO A 7 -14.78 26.04 22.56
CA PRO A 7 -14.44 24.73 23.12
C PRO A 7 -15.18 23.56 22.45
N GLU A 8 -16.37 23.79 21.93
CA GLU A 8 -17.15 22.78 21.20
C GLU A 8 -16.45 22.27 19.93
N ILE A 9 -15.56 23.07 19.32
CA ILE A 9 -14.78 22.64 18.15
C ILE A 9 -13.72 21.62 18.57
N ASP A 10 -13.14 21.75 19.76
CA ASP A 10 -12.24 20.73 20.30
C ASP A 10 -13.02 19.45 20.59
N GLY A 11 -14.23 19.54 21.16
CA GLY A 11 -15.09 18.37 21.32
C GLY A 11 -15.47 17.70 19.99
N LEU A 12 -15.73 18.50 18.95
CA LEU A 12 -16.00 18.01 17.60
C LEU A 12 -14.78 17.27 17.01
N ARG A 13 -13.56 17.75 17.27
CA ARG A 13 -12.32 17.06 16.90
C ARG A 13 -12.15 15.73 17.63
N ALA A 14 -12.60 15.65 18.89
CA ALA A 14 -12.56 14.39 19.64
C ALA A 14 -13.50 13.34 19.04
N ILE A 15 -14.73 13.71 18.68
CA ILE A 15 -15.66 12.78 18.02
C ILE A 15 -15.24 12.42 16.58
N ALA A 16 -14.30 13.16 15.98
CA ALA A 16 -13.71 12.85 14.68
C ALA A 16 -12.50 11.90 14.79
N VAL A 17 -11.57 12.13 15.72
CA VAL A 17 -10.34 11.30 15.83
C VAL A 17 -10.57 9.93 16.44
N ILE A 18 -11.50 9.80 17.40
CA ILE A 18 -11.73 8.51 18.08
C ILE A 18 -12.21 7.44 17.08
N PRO A 19 -13.21 7.70 16.22
CA PRO A 19 -13.58 6.76 15.17
C PRO A 19 -12.43 6.39 14.23
N VAL A 20 -11.58 7.34 13.82
CA VAL A 20 -10.42 7.07 12.96
C VAL A 20 -9.47 6.07 13.61
N VAL A 21 -9.16 6.26 14.90
CA VAL A 21 -8.28 5.36 15.65
C VAL A 21 -8.92 3.98 15.80
N LEU A 22 -10.21 3.90 16.07
CA LEU A 22 -10.90 2.60 16.23
C LEU A 22 -11.07 1.86 14.90
N PHE A 23 -11.31 2.59 13.81
CA PHE A 23 -11.32 2.05 12.45
C PHE A 23 -9.97 1.41 12.10
N HIS A 24 -8.87 2.14 12.24
CA HIS A 24 -7.54 1.62 11.94
C HIS A 24 -7.04 0.55 12.92
N ALA A 25 -7.71 0.35 14.05
CA ALA A 25 -7.47 -0.77 14.95
C ALA A 25 -8.34 -2.00 14.62
N GLY A 26 -9.18 -1.94 13.58
CA GLY A 26 -10.00 -3.06 13.11
C GLY A 26 -11.23 -3.35 13.98
N PHE A 27 -11.73 -2.38 14.75
CA PHE A 27 -12.93 -2.61 15.56
C PHE A 27 -14.19 -2.65 14.67
N PRO A 28 -14.99 -3.74 14.72
CA PRO A 28 -16.03 -4.01 13.73
C PRO A 28 -17.23 -3.05 13.80
N ALA A 29 -17.40 -2.29 14.87
CA ALA A 29 -18.46 -1.29 14.97
C ALA A 29 -18.08 0.07 14.33
N TRP A 30 -16.81 0.32 14.01
CA TRP A 30 -16.35 1.61 13.47
C TRP A 30 -15.89 1.50 12.01
N THR A 31 -16.61 0.74 11.19
CA THR A 31 -16.28 0.51 9.77
C THR A 31 -16.20 1.81 8.96
N GLY A 32 -16.97 2.83 9.35
CA GLY A 32 -16.97 4.14 8.71
C GLY A 32 -16.06 5.16 9.40
N GLY A 33 -15.19 4.76 10.33
CA GLY A 33 -14.41 5.70 11.13
C GLY A 33 -13.44 6.57 10.33
N PHE A 34 -13.09 6.18 9.10
CA PHE A 34 -12.30 6.99 8.16
C PHE A 34 -12.94 8.36 7.85
N VAL A 35 -14.27 8.48 7.96
CA VAL A 35 -15.00 9.75 7.70
C VAL A 35 -14.68 10.86 8.70
N GLY A 36 -13.97 10.53 9.79
CA GLY A 36 -13.46 11.54 10.72
C GLY A 36 -12.51 12.53 10.04
N VAL A 37 -11.84 12.14 8.94
CA VAL A 37 -11.00 13.03 8.14
C VAL A 37 -11.83 14.13 7.47
N ASP A 38 -13.01 13.82 6.94
CA ASP A 38 -13.91 14.79 6.31
C ASP A 38 -14.43 15.81 7.33
N VAL A 39 -14.68 15.35 8.57
CA VAL A 39 -14.99 16.23 9.71
C VAL A 39 -13.81 17.18 9.99
N PHE A 40 -12.57 16.69 9.97
CA PHE A 40 -11.38 17.53 10.11
C PHE A 40 -11.25 18.55 8.99
N PHE A 41 -11.46 18.17 7.73
CA PHE A 41 -11.39 19.06 6.58
C PHE A 41 -12.35 20.24 6.70
N VAL A 42 -13.60 20.01 7.10
CA VAL A 42 -14.58 21.08 7.33
C VAL A 42 -14.15 21.99 8.50
N ILE A 43 -13.69 21.43 9.62
CA ILE A 43 -13.17 22.22 10.75
C ILE A 43 -11.98 23.08 10.32
N SER A 44 -11.06 22.49 9.56
CA SER A 44 -9.85 23.12 9.04
C SER A 44 -10.19 24.31 8.14
N GLY A 45 -11.12 24.12 7.19
CA GLY A 45 -11.66 25.18 6.35
C GLY A 45 -12.27 26.32 7.16
N PHE A 46 -13.11 26.00 8.15
CA PHE A 46 -13.76 26.99 9.03
C PHE A 46 -12.75 27.80 9.86
N LEU A 47 -11.80 27.14 10.51
CA LEU A 47 -10.83 27.80 11.38
C LEU A 47 -9.85 28.68 10.59
N ILE A 48 -9.34 28.19 9.47
CA ILE A 48 -8.34 28.90 8.67
C ILE A 48 -8.95 30.12 7.99
N SER A 49 -10.12 29.98 7.36
CA SER A 49 -10.84 31.12 6.78
C SER A 49 -11.21 32.14 7.85
N SER A 50 -11.67 31.72 9.03
CA SER A 50 -11.93 32.64 10.15
C SER A 50 -10.68 33.43 10.55
N ILE A 51 -9.50 32.79 10.63
CA ILE A 51 -8.25 33.49 10.97
C ILE A 51 -7.91 34.53 9.90
N ILE A 52 -8.01 34.15 8.62
CA ILE A 52 -7.70 35.02 7.50
C ILE A 52 -8.67 36.21 7.46
N LEU A 53 -9.98 35.96 7.50
CA LEU A 53 -11.02 36.98 7.46
C LEU A 53 -10.88 37.99 8.60
N THR A 54 -10.59 37.55 9.84
CA THR A 54 -10.38 38.47 10.98
C THR A 54 -9.17 39.39 10.75
N ASP A 55 -8.09 38.85 10.18
CA ASP A 55 -6.90 39.66 9.91
C ASP A 55 -7.10 40.58 8.69
N LEU A 56 -7.93 40.19 7.70
CA LEU A 56 -8.33 41.01 6.55
C LEU A 56 -9.24 42.18 6.95
N GLU A 57 -10.30 41.92 7.71
CA GLU A 57 -11.22 42.93 8.26
C GLU A 57 -10.46 43.96 9.09
N ALA A 58 -9.43 43.53 9.83
CA ALA A 58 -8.59 44.39 10.63
C ALA A 58 -7.41 45.03 9.85
N GLY A 59 -7.34 44.87 8.53
CA GLY A 59 -6.30 45.47 7.67
C GLY A 59 -4.86 45.03 7.96
N ARG A 60 -4.68 43.87 8.61
CA ARG A 60 -3.39 43.41 9.15
C ARG A 60 -3.00 41.99 8.70
N PHE A 61 -3.66 41.50 7.65
CA PHE A 61 -3.34 40.20 7.06
C PHE A 61 -1.92 40.17 6.50
N SER A 62 -1.21 39.09 6.80
CA SER A 62 0.15 38.86 6.33
C SER A 62 0.32 37.37 6.10
N ILE A 63 0.62 36.99 4.85
CA ILE A 63 0.81 35.59 4.46
C ILE A 63 1.99 34.95 5.19
N THR A 64 3.07 35.70 5.42
CA THR A 64 4.25 35.22 6.13
C THR A 64 3.94 34.93 7.60
N ARG A 65 3.16 35.79 8.27
CA ARG A 65 2.68 35.52 9.64
C ARG A 65 1.65 34.39 9.69
N PHE A 66 0.89 34.20 8.63
CA PHE A 66 -0.03 33.06 8.53
C PHE A 66 0.75 31.74 8.48
N TRP A 67 1.69 31.58 7.54
CA TRP A 67 2.50 30.36 7.43
C TRP A 67 3.38 30.13 8.65
N GLU A 68 3.92 31.17 9.27
CA GLU A 68 4.68 31.01 10.52
C GLU A 68 3.82 30.42 11.66
N ARG A 69 2.58 30.89 11.82
CA ARG A 69 1.64 30.31 12.80
C ARG A 69 1.24 28.88 12.45
N ARG A 70 1.27 28.48 11.17
CA ARG A 70 1.04 27.10 10.73
C ARG A 70 2.23 26.22 11.04
N ALA A 71 3.43 26.63 10.65
CA ALA A 71 4.68 25.96 10.95
C ALA A 71 4.81 25.65 12.45
N ARG A 72 4.55 26.62 13.33
CA ARG A 72 4.59 26.42 14.79
C ARG A 72 3.58 25.44 15.37
N ARG A 73 2.46 25.20 14.68
CA ARG A 73 1.42 24.27 15.16
C ARG A 73 1.63 22.86 14.63
N ILE A 74 2.18 22.70 13.42
CA ILE A 74 2.11 21.46 12.67
C ILE A 74 3.47 20.75 12.65
N LEU A 75 4.54 21.47 12.32
CA LEU A 75 5.86 20.87 12.17
C LEU A 75 6.42 20.22 13.44
N PRO A 76 6.25 20.76 14.66
CA PRO A 76 6.79 20.12 15.86
C PRO A 76 6.38 18.66 16.05
N ALA A 77 5.07 18.37 15.98
CA ALA A 77 4.57 17.00 16.14
C ALA A 77 4.90 16.15 14.90
N LEU A 78 4.75 16.71 13.70
CA LEU A 78 5.05 16.00 12.45
C LEU A 78 6.51 15.52 12.42
N LEU A 79 7.46 16.41 12.73
CA LEU A 79 8.88 16.07 12.79
C LEU A 79 9.17 15.03 13.87
N LEU A 80 8.57 15.19 15.07
CA LEU A 80 8.77 14.23 16.16
C LEU A 80 8.31 12.82 15.78
N VAL A 81 7.08 12.69 15.27
CA VAL A 81 6.51 11.39 14.87
C VAL A 81 7.26 10.79 13.71
N THR A 82 7.63 11.59 12.70
CA THR A 82 8.35 11.09 11.53
C THR A 82 9.75 10.63 11.93
N LEU A 83 10.49 11.39 12.74
CA LEU A 83 11.82 10.99 13.21
C LEU A 83 11.78 9.77 14.13
N ALA A 84 10.80 9.70 15.04
CA ALA A 84 10.59 8.50 15.85
C ALA A 84 10.27 7.28 14.96
N SER A 85 9.46 7.47 13.92
CA SER A 85 9.14 6.44 12.93
C SER A 85 10.38 6.02 12.12
N VAL A 86 11.26 6.95 11.74
CA VAL A 86 12.53 6.62 11.07
C VAL A 86 13.38 5.73 11.98
N LEU A 87 13.50 6.08 13.26
CA LEU A 87 14.27 5.28 14.21
C LEU A 87 13.70 3.87 14.36
N VAL A 88 12.38 3.74 14.55
CA VAL A 88 11.73 2.42 14.66
C VAL A 88 11.87 1.63 13.36
N SER A 89 11.58 2.25 12.22
CA SER A 89 11.66 1.61 10.90
C SER A 89 13.05 1.06 10.60
N TRP A 90 14.10 1.80 10.97
CA TRP A 90 15.49 1.36 10.81
C TRP A 90 15.81 0.04 11.55
N PHE A 91 15.08 -0.26 12.63
CA PHE A 91 15.27 -1.47 13.42
C PHE A 91 14.19 -2.53 13.21
N PHE A 92 13.15 -2.27 12.42
CA PHE A 92 12.00 -3.18 12.31
C PHE A 92 11.65 -3.58 10.87
N LEU A 93 11.86 -2.68 9.90
CA LEU A 93 11.49 -2.95 8.51
C LEU A 93 12.60 -3.70 7.77
N THR A 94 12.20 -4.51 6.79
CA THR A 94 13.12 -5.11 5.81
C THR A 94 13.71 -4.03 4.90
N GLN A 95 14.72 -4.38 4.08
CA GLN A 95 15.40 -3.43 3.22
C GLN A 95 14.44 -2.75 2.24
N THR A 96 13.59 -3.54 1.59
CA THR A 96 12.61 -3.00 0.63
C THR A 96 11.57 -2.13 1.33
N GLN A 97 10.99 -2.61 2.43
CA GLN A 97 10.02 -1.86 3.21
C GLN A 97 10.60 -0.54 3.76
N LEU A 98 11.87 -0.53 4.15
CA LEU A 98 12.54 0.68 4.61
C LEU A 98 12.77 1.68 3.48
N ARG A 99 13.11 1.20 2.28
CA ARG A 99 13.22 2.05 1.09
C ARG A 99 11.88 2.73 0.79
N ASP A 100 10.79 1.97 0.77
CA ASP A 100 9.43 2.51 0.55
C ASP A 100 9.06 3.51 1.65
N PHE A 101 9.40 3.20 2.91
CA PHE A 101 9.25 4.14 4.02
C PHE A 101 10.08 5.43 3.83
N GLY A 102 11.30 5.33 3.28
CA GLY A 102 12.14 6.49 2.94
C GLY A 102 11.49 7.40 1.90
N GLU A 103 10.84 6.82 0.88
CA GLU A 103 10.04 7.54 -0.11
C GLU A 103 8.85 8.26 0.54
N SER A 104 8.15 7.59 1.47
CA SER A 104 7.10 8.18 2.29
C SER A 104 7.60 9.36 3.14
N VAL A 105 8.79 9.26 3.75
CA VAL A 105 9.41 10.37 4.52
C VAL A 105 9.69 11.57 3.63
N SER A 106 10.24 11.36 2.42
CA SER A 106 10.46 12.43 1.45
C SER A 106 9.15 13.07 0.98
N ALA A 107 8.09 12.28 0.79
CA ALA A 107 6.77 12.77 0.43
C ALA A 107 6.10 13.57 1.56
N VAL A 108 6.28 13.16 2.83
CA VAL A 108 5.83 13.93 4.00
C VAL A 108 6.54 15.28 4.08
N ALA A 109 7.87 15.30 3.86
CA ALA A 109 8.67 16.52 3.93
C ALA A 109 8.27 17.57 2.87
N THR A 110 7.69 17.14 1.75
CA THR A 110 7.27 17.99 0.64
C THR A 110 5.75 18.22 0.61
N PHE A 111 5.01 17.68 1.59
CA PHE A 111 3.54 17.66 1.60
C PHE A 111 2.94 17.10 0.30
N SER A 112 3.54 16.02 -0.21
CA SER A 112 3.09 15.27 -1.40
C SER A 112 2.74 13.82 -1.09
N SER A 113 2.58 13.45 0.18
CA SER A 113 2.27 12.07 0.58
C SER A 113 0.95 11.57 -0.01
N ASN A 114 -0.03 12.45 -0.24
CA ASN A 114 -1.25 12.09 -0.95
C ASN A 114 -1.03 11.69 -2.41
N ILE A 115 -0.10 12.34 -3.12
CA ILE A 115 0.27 11.98 -4.49
C ILE A 115 1.07 10.67 -4.48
N HIS A 116 2.00 10.52 -3.54
CA HIS A 116 2.82 9.32 -3.40
C HIS A 116 1.96 8.08 -3.13
N PHE A 117 1.08 8.11 -2.13
CA PHE A 117 0.27 6.94 -1.80
C PHE A 117 -0.74 6.57 -2.89
N ARG A 118 -1.29 7.54 -3.62
CA ARG A 118 -2.10 7.29 -4.82
C ARG A 118 -1.34 6.46 -5.87
N LEU A 119 -0.05 6.69 -6.03
CA LEU A 119 0.76 6.00 -7.06
C LEU A 119 1.17 4.59 -6.64
N GLU A 120 1.04 4.24 -5.35
CA GLU A 120 1.50 2.96 -4.83
C GLU A 120 0.39 1.92 -4.66
N SER A 121 -0.71 2.27 -3.98
CA SER A 121 -1.75 1.30 -3.58
C SER A 121 -3.08 1.99 -3.30
N GLY A 122 -4.17 1.23 -3.38
CA GLY A 122 -5.48 1.71 -2.95
C GLY A 122 -5.53 1.97 -1.44
N TYR A 123 -6.32 2.96 -1.01
CA TYR A 123 -6.40 3.33 0.42
C TYR A 123 -6.96 2.21 1.31
N PHE A 124 -7.92 1.44 0.79
CA PHE A 124 -8.61 0.37 1.51
C PHE A 124 -7.92 -1.00 1.37
N ASP A 125 -6.77 -1.06 0.72
CA ASP A 125 -5.99 -2.28 0.61
C ASP A 125 -5.34 -2.63 1.96
N SER A 126 -5.31 -3.92 2.31
CA SER A 126 -4.62 -4.40 3.53
C SER A 126 -3.14 -4.03 3.55
N ALA A 127 -2.50 -3.92 2.38
CA ALA A 127 -1.13 -3.46 2.22
C ALA A 127 -0.94 -1.99 2.62
N ALA A 128 -1.96 -1.15 2.47
CA ALA A 128 -1.89 0.25 2.88
C ALA A 128 -1.81 0.39 4.41
N GLU A 129 -2.50 -0.46 5.16
CA GLU A 129 -2.47 -0.44 6.64
C GLU A 129 -1.08 -0.71 7.23
N MET A 130 -0.21 -1.37 6.46
CA MET A 130 1.18 -1.67 6.84
C MET A 130 2.11 -0.46 6.69
N LYS A 131 1.66 0.63 6.05
CA LYS A 131 2.48 1.83 5.83
C LYS A 131 2.43 2.74 7.06
N PRO A 132 3.57 2.97 7.76
CA PRO A 132 3.57 3.75 9.00
C PRO A 132 3.11 5.20 8.84
N LEU A 133 3.34 5.80 7.67
CA LEU A 133 3.03 7.21 7.41
C LEU A 133 1.79 7.41 6.53
N LEU A 134 0.98 6.37 6.29
CA LEU A 134 -0.17 6.42 5.37
C LEU A 134 -1.06 7.65 5.65
N HIS A 135 -1.56 7.76 6.89
CA HIS A 135 -2.45 8.80 7.39
C HIS A 135 -2.01 10.26 7.09
N THR A 136 -0.72 10.49 6.76
CA THR A 136 -0.21 11.82 6.42
C THR A 136 -0.75 12.35 5.08
N TRP A 137 -1.40 11.51 4.26
CA TRP A 137 -2.02 11.95 3.00
C TRP A 137 -3.03 13.09 3.22
N SER A 138 -3.86 12.99 4.26
CA SER A 138 -4.89 14.01 4.53
C SER A 138 -4.26 15.30 5.03
N LEU A 139 -3.16 15.21 5.78
CA LEU A 139 -2.35 16.35 6.17
C LEU A 139 -1.74 17.04 4.96
N ALA A 140 -1.23 16.29 3.97
CA ALA A 140 -0.73 16.88 2.73
C ALA A 140 -1.83 17.64 1.97
N VAL A 141 -3.04 17.10 1.90
CA VAL A 141 -4.22 17.79 1.32
C VAL A 141 -4.50 19.11 2.07
N GLU A 142 -4.52 19.08 3.40
CA GLU A 142 -4.72 20.30 4.20
C GLU A 142 -3.63 21.35 3.96
N GLU A 143 -2.35 20.96 3.97
CA GLU A 143 -1.24 21.90 3.78
C GLU A 143 -1.22 22.48 2.36
N GLN A 144 -1.52 21.66 1.33
CA GLN A 144 -1.70 22.15 -0.04
C GLN A 144 -2.82 23.21 -0.09
N PHE A 145 -3.94 22.95 0.58
CA PHE A 145 -5.01 23.95 0.73
C PHE A 145 -4.54 25.21 1.47
N TYR A 146 -3.75 25.08 2.55
CA TYR A 146 -3.23 26.23 3.31
C TYR A 146 -2.19 27.06 2.56
N ILE A 147 -1.54 26.49 1.55
CA ILE A 147 -0.63 27.24 0.67
C ILE A 147 -1.45 28.06 -0.34
N ILE A 148 -2.46 27.44 -0.96
CA ILE A 148 -3.20 28.01 -2.09
C ILE A 148 -4.33 28.96 -1.62
N PHE A 149 -5.13 28.51 -0.67
CA PHE A 149 -6.39 29.16 -0.29
C PHE A 149 -6.23 30.59 0.27
N PRO A 150 -5.24 30.93 1.11
CA PRO A 150 -5.09 32.30 1.61
C PRO A 150 -4.87 33.32 0.49
N VAL A 151 -4.20 32.93 -0.60
CA VAL A 151 -3.97 33.79 -1.77
C VAL A 151 -5.27 34.01 -2.53
N ILE A 152 -6.03 32.93 -2.76
CA ILE A 152 -7.35 33.00 -3.42
C ILE A 152 -8.29 33.90 -2.62
N LEU A 153 -8.42 33.66 -1.31
CA LEU A 153 -9.33 34.42 -0.47
C LEU A 153 -8.94 35.89 -0.38
N TRP A 154 -7.65 36.20 -0.29
CA TRP A 154 -7.16 37.59 -0.29
C TRP A 154 -7.45 38.29 -1.63
N GLY A 155 -7.28 37.60 -2.76
CA GLY A 155 -7.62 38.13 -4.09
C GLY A 155 -9.12 38.39 -4.24
N LEU A 156 -9.95 37.40 -3.88
CA LEU A 156 -11.41 37.51 -3.92
C LEU A 156 -11.95 38.61 -2.99
N TRP A 157 -11.31 38.82 -1.83
CA TRP A 157 -11.68 39.87 -0.89
C TRP A 157 -11.61 41.28 -1.51
N ARG A 158 -10.73 41.50 -2.49
CA ARG A 158 -10.60 42.79 -3.20
C ARG A 158 -11.71 43.06 -4.22
N LEU A 159 -12.40 42.03 -4.70
CA LEU A 159 -13.40 42.10 -5.78
C LEU A 159 -14.84 42.30 -5.28
N HIS A 160 -15.03 42.45 -3.96
CA HIS A 160 -16.30 42.55 -3.21
C HIS A 160 -16.71 41.24 -2.50
N ARG A 161 -17.16 41.33 -1.24
CA ARG A 161 -17.43 40.19 -0.34
C ARG A 161 -18.41 39.14 -0.90
N TRP A 162 -19.38 39.58 -1.70
CA TRP A 162 -20.36 38.71 -2.36
C TRP A 162 -19.68 37.84 -3.43
N ALA A 163 -18.82 38.44 -4.25
CA ALA A 163 -18.11 37.74 -5.33
C ALA A 163 -17.21 36.63 -4.77
N ALA A 164 -16.61 36.86 -3.60
CA ALA A 164 -15.86 35.84 -2.87
C ALA A 164 -16.72 34.63 -2.48
N GLY A 165 -17.91 34.88 -1.91
CA GLY A 165 -18.85 33.81 -1.55
C GLY A 165 -19.32 32.99 -2.76
N VAL A 166 -19.73 33.65 -3.84
CA VAL A 166 -20.15 32.98 -5.08
C VAL A 166 -19.00 32.17 -5.70
N GLY A 167 -17.80 32.74 -5.77
CA GLY A 167 -16.63 32.03 -6.29
C GLY A 167 -16.31 30.76 -5.50
N ILE A 168 -16.44 30.81 -4.17
CA ILE A 168 -16.23 29.64 -3.30
C ILE A 168 -17.32 28.59 -3.53
N VAL A 169 -18.59 28.98 -3.68
CA VAL A 169 -19.68 28.04 -4.00
C VAL A 169 -19.43 27.35 -5.34
N VAL A 170 -19.02 28.10 -6.36
CA VAL A 170 -18.68 27.53 -7.68
C VAL A 170 -17.54 26.53 -7.57
N LEU A 171 -16.44 26.90 -6.89
CA LEU A 171 -15.29 26.01 -6.69
C LEU A 171 -15.66 24.74 -5.90
N ALA A 172 -16.47 24.86 -4.85
CA ALA A 172 -16.95 23.72 -4.08
C ALA A 172 -17.82 22.80 -4.93
N SER A 173 -18.73 23.38 -5.73
CA SER A 173 -19.60 22.62 -6.63
C SER A 173 -18.80 21.87 -7.70
N MET A 174 -17.82 22.54 -8.32
CA MET A 174 -16.93 21.91 -9.30
C MET A 174 -16.13 20.76 -8.70
N SER A 175 -15.60 20.95 -7.49
CA SER A 175 -14.83 19.93 -6.76
C SER A 175 -15.69 18.71 -6.42
N LEU A 176 -16.93 18.92 -5.92
CA LEU A 176 -17.87 17.82 -5.63
C LEU A 176 -18.32 17.07 -6.89
N ILE A 177 -18.64 17.79 -7.98
CA ILE A 177 -19.01 17.18 -9.27
C ILE A 177 -17.83 16.36 -9.82
N GLY A 178 -16.62 16.91 -9.76
CA GLY A 178 -15.40 16.19 -10.15
C GLY A 178 -15.17 14.93 -9.32
N ALA A 179 -15.38 15.00 -8.00
CA ALA A 179 -15.29 13.84 -7.12
C ALA A 179 -16.33 12.77 -7.49
N GLN A 180 -17.59 13.15 -7.70
CA GLN A 180 -18.63 12.18 -8.05
C GLN A 180 -18.40 11.51 -9.41
N ASN A 181 -17.97 12.28 -10.41
CA ASN A 181 -17.71 11.75 -11.75
C ASN A 181 -16.44 10.90 -11.82
N GLY A 182 -15.41 11.23 -11.01
CA GLY A 182 -14.15 10.49 -11.03
C GLY A 182 -14.16 9.14 -10.30
N LEU A 183 -15.22 8.83 -9.53
CA LEU A 183 -15.32 7.56 -8.77
C LEU A 183 -15.30 6.32 -9.66
N SER A 184 -15.78 6.40 -10.90
CA SER A 184 -15.74 5.29 -11.86
C SER A 184 -14.41 5.14 -12.56
N ASP A 185 -13.66 6.23 -12.71
CA ASP A 185 -12.49 6.30 -13.59
C ASP A 185 -11.19 6.09 -12.80
N ASP A 186 -11.07 6.74 -11.64
CA ASP A 186 -9.89 6.71 -10.79
C ASP A 186 -10.27 6.97 -9.32
N PRO A 187 -10.77 5.93 -8.61
CA PRO A 187 -11.21 6.07 -7.23
C PRO A 187 -10.10 6.55 -6.29
N ASP A 188 -8.84 6.14 -6.52
CA ASP A 188 -7.70 6.51 -5.69
C ASP A 188 -7.33 7.99 -5.87
N ALA A 189 -7.39 8.52 -7.09
CA ALA A 189 -7.23 9.96 -7.32
C ALA A 189 -8.30 10.77 -6.57
N VAL A 190 -9.55 10.33 -6.65
CA VAL A 190 -10.68 10.98 -5.99
C VAL A 190 -10.56 10.91 -4.46
N PHE A 191 -10.02 9.81 -3.93
CA PHE A 191 -9.80 9.66 -2.50
C PHE A 191 -8.64 10.52 -1.98
N PHE A 192 -7.48 10.53 -2.65
CA PHE A 192 -6.26 11.14 -2.13
C PHE A 192 -6.05 12.61 -2.55
N LEU A 193 -6.53 13.05 -3.71
CA LEU A 193 -6.10 14.34 -4.27
C LEU A 193 -6.98 15.52 -3.85
N LEU A 194 -6.33 16.65 -3.60
CA LEU A 194 -6.98 17.91 -3.20
C LEU A 194 -8.14 18.32 -4.12
N PRO A 195 -8.07 18.26 -5.47
CA PRO A 195 -9.16 18.74 -6.33
C PRO A 195 -10.51 18.07 -6.06
N ALA A 196 -10.52 16.78 -5.70
CA ALA A 196 -11.75 16.04 -5.38
C ALA A 196 -12.19 16.20 -3.91
N ARG A 197 -11.28 16.63 -3.02
CA ARG A 197 -11.53 16.81 -1.58
C ARG A 197 -11.77 18.26 -1.15
N MET A 198 -11.41 19.22 -2.00
CA MET A 198 -11.41 20.64 -1.68
C MET A 198 -12.78 21.16 -1.25
N TRP A 199 -13.88 20.62 -1.81
CA TRP A 199 -15.24 21.03 -1.46
C TRP A 199 -15.55 20.86 0.03
N GLU A 200 -15.02 19.83 0.71
CA GLU A 200 -15.21 19.60 2.14
C GLU A 200 -14.63 20.75 2.97
N LEU A 201 -13.40 21.19 2.65
CA LEU A 201 -12.77 22.36 3.25
C LEU A 201 -13.57 23.63 2.94
N LEU A 202 -14.03 23.80 1.69
CA LEU A 202 -14.78 24.98 1.27
C LEU A 202 -16.15 25.09 1.94
N VAL A 203 -16.80 23.98 2.33
CA VAL A 203 -18.01 24.03 3.17
C VAL A 203 -17.71 24.72 4.50
N GLY A 204 -16.60 24.38 5.16
CA GLY A 204 -16.14 25.07 6.36
C GLY A 204 -15.89 26.57 6.14
N VAL A 205 -15.29 26.92 5.00
CA VAL A 205 -15.08 28.31 4.58
C VAL A 205 -16.39 29.07 4.43
N LEU A 206 -17.40 28.46 3.79
CA LEU A 206 -18.71 29.08 3.58
C LEU A 206 -19.40 29.37 4.92
N ILE A 207 -19.32 28.45 5.89
CA ILE A 207 -19.85 28.67 7.25
C ILE A 207 -19.14 29.85 7.92
N ALA A 208 -17.81 29.95 7.80
CA ALA A 208 -17.05 31.06 8.37
C ALA A 208 -17.43 32.43 7.75
N ILE A 209 -17.63 32.48 6.43
CA ILE A 209 -18.07 33.69 5.74
C ILE A 209 -19.49 34.07 6.16
N TYR A 210 -20.42 33.10 6.19
CA TYR A 210 -21.81 33.34 6.54
C TYR A 210 -21.95 33.88 7.97
N LEU A 211 -21.29 33.26 8.96
CA LEU A 211 -21.37 33.67 10.36
C LEU A 211 -20.79 35.07 10.64
N ARG A 212 -20.03 35.64 9.70
CA ARG A 212 -19.53 37.02 9.75
C ARG A 212 -20.39 38.01 8.98
N SER A 213 -21.34 37.52 8.19
CA SER A 213 -22.26 38.39 7.46
C SER A 213 -23.14 39.16 8.44
N PRO A 214 -23.37 40.47 8.24
CA PRO A 214 -24.37 41.22 9.00
C PRO A 214 -25.78 40.63 8.90
N GLN A 215 -26.04 39.82 7.87
CA GLN A 215 -27.32 39.15 7.63
C GLN A 215 -27.38 37.75 8.27
N ALA A 216 -26.38 37.33 9.05
CA ALA A 216 -26.36 36.02 9.68
C ALA A 216 -27.56 35.87 10.63
N ILE A 217 -28.44 34.94 10.30
CA ILE A 217 -29.62 34.62 11.11
C ILE A 217 -29.16 33.93 12.40
N VAL A 218 -29.62 34.40 13.55
CA VAL A 218 -29.48 33.71 14.84
C VAL A 218 -30.69 32.78 15.02
N PRO A 219 -30.54 31.45 14.94
CA PRO A 219 -31.67 30.53 14.98
C PRO A 219 -32.34 30.51 16.37
N ARG A 220 -33.63 30.18 16.42
CA ARG A 220 -34.33 29.91 17.69
C ARG A 220 -33.65 28.76 18.45
N ARG A 221 -33.71 28.77 19.77
CA ARG A 221 -33.01 27.79 20.63
C ARG A 221 -33.27 26.34 20.22
N TRP A 222 -34.54 25.95 20.09
CA TRP A 222 -34.94 24.58 19.72
C TRP A 222 -34.44 24.17 18.33
N LEU A 223 -34.42 25.08 17.36
CA LEU A 223 -33.96 24.81 16.00
C LEU A 223 -32.45 24.57 15.98
N ALA A 224 -31.70 25.32 16.79
CA ALA A 224 -30.27 25.09 16.90
C ALA A 224 -29.94 23.80 17.65
N GLU A 225 -30.67 23.47 18.71
CA GLU A 225 -30.53 22.18 19.38
C GLU A 225 -30.79 21.02 18.41
N ALA A 226 -31.89 21.09 17.65
CA ALA A 226 -32.22 20.11 16.63
C ALA A 226 -31.15 20.03 15.53
N GLY A 227 -30.64 21.18 15.07
CA GLY A 227 -29.56 21.23 14.08
C GLY A 227 -28.25 20.61 14.56
N CYS A 228 -27.83 20.88 15.80
CA CYS A 228 -26.65 20.25 16.40
C CYS A 228 -26.84 18.75 16.59
N LEU A 229 -27.99 18.31 17.10
CA LEU A 229 -28.28 16.88 17.28
C LEU A 229 -28.35 16.14 15.95
N LEU A 230 -28.96 16.75 14.92
CA LEU A 230 -28.94 16.20 13.57
C LEU A 230 -27.52 16.08 13.04
N GLY A 231 -26.69 17.10 13.25
CA GLY A 231 -25.28 17.05 12.84
C GLY A 231 -24.49 15.92 13.52
N ILE A 232 -24.68 15.73 14.82
CA ILE A 232 -24.09 14.61 15.57
C ILE A 232 -24.60 13.27 15.04
N ALA A 233 -25.91 13.17 14.78
CA ALA A 233 -26.53 11.96 14.25
C ALA A 233 -26.03 11.62 12.84
N MET A 234 -25.82 12.61 11.97
CA MET A 234 -25.26 12.42 10.63
C MET A 234 -23.81 11.91 10.67
N ILE A 235 -22.97 12.50 11.52
CA ILE A 235 -21.59 12.02 11.73
C ILE A 235 -21.61 10.59 12.31
N GLY A 236 -22.44 10.35 13.32
CA GLY A 236 -22.59 9.02 13.92
C GLY A 236 -23.06 7.98 12.89
N PHE A 237 -24.04 8.32 12.06
CA PHE A 237 -24.52 7.44 11.00
C PHE A 237 -23.38 7.06 10.04
N ALA A 238 -22.62 8.04 9.55
CA ALA A 238 -21.48 7.76 8.68
C ALA A 238 -20.45 6.85 9.36
N VAL A 239 -20.11 7.11 10.64
CA VAL A 239 -19.13 6.32 11.40
C VAL A 239 -19.54 4.86 11.59
N PHE A 240 -20.81 4.59 11.88
CA PHE A 240 -21.30 3.25 12.24
C PHE A 240 -21.85 2.44 11.06
N TYR A 241 -22.19 3.07 9.94
CA TYR A 241 -22.86 2.40 8.81
C TYR A 241 -22.13 2.54 7.47
N PHE A 242 -21.10 3.38 7.35
CA PHE A 242 -20.26 3.34 6.15
C PHE A 242 -19.24 2.21 6.26
N ASP A 243 -18.79 1.70 5.12
CA ASP A 243 -17.74 0.71 4.99
C ASP A 243 -16.98 0.92 3.67
N ASP A 244 -16.04 0.03 3.38
CA ASP A 244 -15.21 0.01 2.18
C ASP A 244 -15.99 -0.31 0.89
N SER A 245 -17.24 -0.76 0.97
CA SER A 245 -18.09 -1.01 -0.19
C SER A 245 -18.76 0.25 -0.76
N ILE A 246 -18.82 1.32 0.03
CA ILE A 246 -19.43 2.59 -0.38
C ILE A 246 -18.42 3.39 -1.22
N PRO A 247 -18.76 3.76 -2.48
CA PRO A 247 -17.93 4.65 -3.28
C PRO A 247 -17.76 6.01 -2.57
N PHE A 248 -16.52 6.36 -2.24
CA PHE A 248 -16.21 7.48 -1.35
C PHE A 248 -15.07 8.36 -1.89
N PRO A 249 -15.08 9.70 -1.70
CA PRO A 249 -16.09 10.52 -1.00
C PRO A 249 -17.42 10.71 -1.73
N GLY A 250 -17.38 11.11 -3.01
CA GLY A 250 -18.56 11.45 -3.82
C GLY A 250 -19.67 12.18 -3.05
N VAL A 251 -20.91 11.83 -3.34
CA VAL A 251 -22.11 12.28 -2.62
C VAL A 251 -22.19 11.72 -1.19
N ALA A 252 -21.61 10.54 -0.92
CA ALA A 252 -21.66 9.90 0.40
C ALA A 252 -21.03 10.78 1.50
N ALA A 253 -19.90 11.41 1.19
CA ALA A 253 -19.20 12.33 2.08
C ALA A 253 -20.02 13.58 2.46
N LEU A 254 -21.11 13.92 1.74
CA LEU A 254 -22.01 15.01 2.16
C LEU A 254 -22.57 14.77 3.57
N ILE A 255 -22.76 13.52 3.98
CA ILE A 255 -23.33 13.19 5.29
C ILE A 255 -22.41 13.69 6.44
N PRO A 256 -21.14 13.23 6.57
CA PRO A 256 -20.24 13.75 7.60
C PRO A 256 -19.93 15.24 7.41
N THR A 257 -19.82 15.73 6.16
CA THR A 257 -19.52 17.14 5.88
C THR A 257 -20.64 18.08 6.31
N LEU A 258 -21.88 17.81 5.91
CA LEU A 258 -23.05 18.61 6.31
C LEU A 258 -23.32 18.44 7.81
N GLY A 259 -23.13 17.25 8.38
CA GLY A 259 -23.24 17.04 9.82
C GLY A 259 -22.30 17.95 10.59
N THR A 260 -21.05 18.07 10.14
CA THR A 260 -20.05 18.99 10.70
C THR A 260 -20.45 20.45 10.52
N ALA A 261 -20.93 20.83 9.33
CA ALA A 261 -21.39 22.18 9.04
C ALA A 261 -22.56 22.61 9.95
N LEU A 262 -23.52 21.72 10.19
CA LEU A 262 -24.65 21.95 11.10
C LEU A 262 -24.17 22.22 12.53
N ILE A 263 -23.22 21.42 13.05
CA ILE A 263 -22.65 21.65 14.39
C ILE A 263 -21.94 23.01 14.45
N LEU A 264 -21.07 23.31 13.47
CA LEU A 264 -20.34 24.58 13.44
C LEU A 264 -21.27 25.80 13.38
N PHE A 265 -22.38 25.67 12.65
CA PHE A 265 -23.37 26.72 12.44
C PHE A 265 -24.28 26.95 13.65
N PHE A 266 -24.82 25.87 14.23
CA PHE A 266 -25.85 25.97 15.27
C PHE A 266 -25.31 25.97 16.71
N ALA A 267 -24.07 25.52 16.95
CA ALA A 267 -23.56 25.34 18.30
C ALA A 267 -23.51 26.65 19.11
N ARG A 268 -24.04 26.60 20.33
CA ARG A 268 -24.12 27.72 21.29
C ARG A 268 -23.97 27.23 22.73
N PRO A 269 -23.41 28.03 23.66
CA PRO A 269 -23.15 27.61 25.05
C PRO A 269 -24.39 27.18 25.86
N ASP A 270 -25.59 27.64 25.49
CA ASP A 270 -26.86 27.35 26.18
C ASP A 270 -27.53 26.03 25.75
N LEU A 271 -27.00 25.38 24.71
CA LEU A 271 -27.52 24.13 24.14
C LEU A 271 -26.95 22.90 24.85
N LEU A 272 -27.76 21.86 25.01
CA LEU A 272 -27.34 20.61 25.67
C LEU A 272 -26.29 19.88 24.82
N SER A 273 -26.55 19.70 23.53
CA SER A 273 -25.64 19.12 22.53
C SER A 273 -24.28 19.81 22.53
N SER A 274 -24.27 21.14 22.57
CA SER A 274 -23.03 21.92 22.66
C SER A 274 -22.31 21.74 23.99
N ARG A 275 -23.04 21.69 25.12
CA ARG A 275 -22.44 21.42 26.45
C ARG A 275 -21.78 20.05 26.53
N ILE A 276 -22.33 19.03 25.86
CA ILE A 276 -21.72 17.70 25.76
C ILE A 276 -20.37 17.81 25.03
N LEU A 277 -20.31 18.48 23.87
CA LEU A 277 -19.06 18.70 23.14
C LEU A 277 -18.06 19.56 23.93
N GLN A 278 -18.54 20.49 24.76
CA GLN A 278 -17.72 21.33 25.64
C GLN A 278 -17.30 20.61 26.93
N TRP A 279 -17.73 19.37 27.15
CA TRP A 279 -17.34 18.61 28.33
C TRP A 279 -15.82 18.42 28.36
N ARG A 280 -15.22 18.62 29.54
CA ARG A 280 -13.77 18.70 29.71
C ARG A 280 -12.99 17.52 29.10
N PRO A 281 -13.44 16.26 29.22
CA PRO A 281 -12.83 15.13 28.53
C PRO A 281 -12.82 15.29 27.00
N PHE A 282 -13.95 15.62 26.37
CA PHE A 282 -14.02 15.84 24.92
C PHE A 282 -13.10 16.98 24.48
N VAL A 283 -13.09 18.10 25.21
CA VAL A 283 -12.16 19.20 24.93
C VAL A 283 -10.71 18.75 25.07
N GLY A 284 -10.37 18.02 26.15
CA GLY A 284 -9.03 17.48 26.37
C GLY A 284 -8.56 16.56 25.24
N LEU A 285 -9.43 15.67 24.78
CA LEU A 285 -9.20 14.81 23.62
C LEU A 285 -9.03 15.62 22.32
N GLY A 286 -9.86 16.65 22.15
CA GLY A 286 -9.76 17.59 21.04
C GLY A 286 -8.45 18.35 20.97
N LEU A 287 -7.90 18.74 22.12
CA LEU A 287 -6.62 19.44 22.21
C LEU A 287 -5.44 18.57 21.75
N ILE A 288 -5.47 17.27 22.04
CA ILE A 288 -4.43 16.30 21.64
C ILE A 288 -4.75 15.59 20.32
N SER A 289 -5.91 15.83 19.71
CA SER A 289 -6.40 15.11 18.52
C SER A 289 -5.40 15.08 17.36
N PHE A 290 -4.65 16.17 17.14
CA PHE A 290 -3.63 16.22 16.09
C PHE A 290 -2.48 15.24 16.36
N GLY A 291 -1.90 15.27 17.56
CA GLY A 291 -0.88 14.31 17.95
C GLY A 291 -1.40 12.87 17.96
N LEU A 292 -2.67 12.66 18.34
CA LEU A 292 -3.28 11.33 18.37
C LEU A 292 -3.43 10.78 16.95
N TYR A 293 -3.89 11.62 16.02
CA TYR A 293 -3.94 11.30 14.61
C TYR A 293 -2.55 10.99 14.03
N LEU A 294 -1.48 11.64 14.49
CA LEU A 294 -0.13 11.33 14.01
C LEU A 294 0.46 10.04 14.63
N TRP A 295 0.28 9.81 15.93
CA TRP A 295 0.92 8.68 16.62
C TRP A 295 0.25 7.33 16.38
N HIS A 296 -1.08 7.29 16.13
CA HIS A 296 -1.80 6.02 16.06
C HIS A 296 -1.35 5.13 14.89
N GLN A 297 -1.24 5.70 13.69
CA GLN A 297 -0.99 4.91 12.48
C GLN A 297 0.41 4.28 12.45
N PRO A 298 1.53 4.98 12.78
CA PRO A 298 2.82 4.31 12.87
C PRO A 298 2.82 3.17 13.89
N LEU A 299 2.25 3.38 15.08
CA LEU A 299 2.16 2.34 16.12
C LEU A 299 1.40 1.12 15.62
N PHE A 300 0.28 1.32 14.93
CA PHE A 300 -0.53 0.23 14.40
C PHE A 300 0.15 -0.48 13.23
N ALA A 301 0.82 0.26 12.34
CA ALA A 301 1.59 -0.33 11.25
C ALA A 301 2.72 -1.21 11.80
N TYR A 302 3.53 -0.71 12.74
CA TYR A 302 4.60 -1.51 13.36
C TYR A 302 4.06 -2.71 14.15
N LEU A 303 2.89 -2.56 14.78
CA LEU A 303 2.22 -3.68 15.43
C LEU A 303 1.87 -4.76 14.39
N ARG A 304 1.26 -4.40 13.26
CA ARG A 304 0.95 -5.36 12.19
C ARG A 304 2.21 -6.01 11.59
N HIS A 305 3.29 -5.24 11.39
CA HIS A 305 4.61 -5.78 11.01
C HIS A 305 5.13 -6.79 12.04
N GLY A 306 4.96 -6.50 13.33
CA GLY A 306 5.31 -7.43 14.41
C GLY A 306 4.51 -8.74 14.40
N PHE A 307 3.29 -8.74 13.87
CA PHE A 307 2.47 -9.95 13.69
C PHE A 307 2.54 -10.54 12.28
N LEU A 308 3.40 -10.00 11.40
CA LEU A 308 3.70 -10.59 10.09
C LEU A 308 2.46 -10.75 9.20
N GLY A 309 1.55 -9.79 9.29
CA GLY A 309 0.26 -9.81 8.60
C GLY A 309 -0.78 -10.77 9.23
N ALA A 310 -0.42 -11.58 10.23
CA ALA A 310 -1.40 -12.38 10.96
C ALA A 310 -2.38 -11.47 11.72
N PRO A 311 -3.62 -11.94 12.00
CA PRO A 311 -4.57 -11.16 12.78
C PRO A 311 -3.98 -10.74 14.12
N VAL A 312 -3.85 -9.44 14.31
CA VAL A 312 -3.35 -8.87 15.56
C VAL A 312 -4.40 -9.06 16.65
N PRO A 313 -4.04 -9.62 17.82
CA PRO A 313 -5.00 -9.84 18.89
C PRO A 313 -5.47 -8.52 19.49
N ALA A 314 -6.74 -8.45 19.90
CA ALA A 314 -7.37 -7.21 20.37
C ALA A 314 -6.64 -6.54 21.55
N TRP A 315 -6.03 -7.31 22.46
CA TRP A 315 -5.27 -6.75 23.59
C TRP A 315 -4.06 -5.93 23.12
N ALA A 316 -3.43 -6.31 21.99
CA ALA A 316 -2.26 -5.64 21.48
C ALA A 316 -2.65 -4.30 20.81
N PHE A 317 -3.80 -4.26 20.13
CA PHE A 317 -4.38 -3.00 19.65
C PHE A 317 -4.77 -2.08 20.81
N TRP A 318 -5.37 -2.60 21.89
CA TRP A 318 -5.66 -1.78 23.07
C TRP A 318 -4.39 -1.18 23.69
N LEU A 319 -3.31 -1.94 23.77
CA LEU A 319 -2.02 -1.42 24.23
C LEU A 319 -1.48 -0.32 23.30
N ALA A 320 -1.57 -0.51 21.98
CA ALA A 320 -1.15 0.49 21.00
C ALA A 320 -2.02 1.75 21.03
N ILE A 321 -3.33 1.62 21.28
CA ILE A 321 -4.25 2.74 21.49
C ILE A 321 -3.81 3.54 22.72
N VAL A 322 -3.62 2.88 23.87
CA VAL A 322 -3.17 3.53 25.11
C VAL A 322 -1.82 4.23 24.90
N ALA A 323 -0.88 3.58 24.19
CA ALA A 323 0.40 4.18 23.83
C ALA A 323 0.21 5.42 22.94
N SER A 324 -0.69 5.39 21.97
CA SER A 324 -1.01 6.53 21.10
C SER A 324 -1.54 7.72 21.89
N PHE A 325 -2.43 7.48 22.86
CA PHE A 325 -2.93 8.52 23.77
C PHE A 325 -1.81 9.11 24.65
N ALA A 326 -0.98 8.25 25.24
CA ALA A 326 0.12 8.67 26.11
C ALA A 326 1.17 9.51 25.35
N LEU A 327 1.59 9.04 24.17
CA LEU A 327 2.56 9.75 23.32
C LEU A 327 1.98 11.04 22.76
N SER A 328 0.70 11.05 22.38
CA SER A 328 0.00 12.26 21.94
C SER A 328 -0.05 13.32 23.04
N TRP A 329 -0.42 12.92 24.26
CA TRP A 329 -0.42 13.84 25.40
C TRP A 329 0.99 14.36 25.72
N ALA A 330 2.01 13.51 25.69
CA ALA A 330 3.39 13.90 25.94
C ALA A 330 3.92 14.86 24.85
N SER A 331 3.67 14.55 23.57
CA SER A 331 3.97 15.43 22.43
C SER A 331 3.32 16.80 22.61
N TYR A 332 2.03 16.81 22.93
CA TYR A 332 1.27 18.03 23.14
C TYR A 332 1.86 18.89 24.27
N ALA A 333 2.13 18.27 25.43
CA ALA A 333 2.58 18.96 26.63
C ALA A 333 4.03 19.47 26.52
N PHE A 334 4.94 18.65 25.99
CA PHE A 334 6.38 18.89 26.06
C PHE A 334 7.00 19.40 24.75
N VAL A 335 6.33 19.24 23.60
CA VAL A 335 6.88 19.62 22.30
C VAL A 335 6.01 20.68 21.62
N GLU A 336 4.73 20.37 21.39
CA GLU A 336 3.84 21.26 20.64
C GLU A 336 3.55 22.56 21.38
N LYS A 337 3.10 22.50 22.64
CA LYS A 337 2.75 23.70 23.42
C LYS A 337 3.96 24.62 23.61
N PRO A 338 5.16 24.15 24.01
CA PRO A 338 6.33 25.01 24.12
C PRO A 338 6.74 25.67 22.80
N MET A 339 6.74 24.93 21.69
CA MET A 339 7.13 25.48 20.38
C MET A 339 6.09 26.45 19.82
N ARG A 340 4.80 26.17 20.05
CA ARG A 340 3.68 27.00 19.59
C ARG A 340 3.68 28.40 20.21
N TYR A 341 4.00 28.50 21.51
CA TYR A 341 3.97 29.77 22.25
C TYR A 341 5.35 30.41 22.47
N SER A 342 6.43 29.76 22.02
CA SER A 342 7.78 30.31 22.12
C SER A 342 7.96 31.59 21.30
N LYS A 343 8.41 32.66 21.95
CA LYS A 343 8.81 33.92 21.30
C LYS A 343 10.31 34.04 21.05
N ARG A 344 11.08 32.96 21.26
CA ARG A 344 12.54 32.97 21.14
C ARG A 344 13.04 33.22 19.71
N LEU A 345 12.29 32.74 18.72
CA LEU A 345 12.60 32.93 17.30
C LEU A 345 11.70 33.99 16.68
N SER A 346 12.30 34.85 15.87
CA SER A 346 11.59 35.78 14.99
C SER A 346 10.78 35.02 13.93
N THR A 347 9.82 35.69 13.29
CA THR A 347 9.03 35.09 12.20
C THR A 347 9.92 34.52 11.09
N ARG A 348 10.95 35.26 10.67
CA ARG A 348 11.93 34.76 9.68
C ARG A 348 12.71 33.56 10.20
N GLY A 349 13.13 33.60 11.47
CA GLY A 349 13.84 32.50 12.11
C GLY A 349 13.03 31.20 12.12
N VAL A 350 11.73 31.26 12.41
CA VAL A 350 10.87 30.06 12.35
C VAL A 350 10.75 29.51 10.94
N LEU A 351 10.54 30.38 9.94
CA LEU A 351 10.42 29.92 8.56
C LEU A 351 11.73 29.30 8.05
N ILE A 352 12.88 29.86 8.42
CA ILE A 352 14.19 29.28 8.09
C ILE A 352 14.35 27.90 8.75
N VAL A 353 14.06 27.79 10.05
CA VAL A 353 14.12 26.50 10.76
C VAL A 353 13.16 25.49 10.13
N ALA A 354 11.94 25.90 9.79
CA ALA A 354 10.97 25.05 9.11
C ALA A 354 11.52 24.51 7.77
N ILE A 355 12.06 25.38 6.91
CA ILE A 355 12.63 25.00 5.62
C ILE A 355 13.82 24.06 5.80
N ILE A 356 14.72 24.37 6.74
CA ILE A 356 15.88 23.51 7.03
C ILE A 356 15.41 22.15 7.53
N SER A 357 14.49 22.11 8.49
CA SER A 357 13.98 20.84 9.03
C SER A 357 13.28 19.99 7.98
N LEU A 358 12.47 20.58 7.09
CA LEU A 358 11.84 19.87 5.99
C LEU A 358 12.88 19.41 4.94
N GLY A 359 13.85 20.26 4.60
CA GLY A 359 14.95 19.89 3.69
C GLY A 359 15.82 18.76 4.24
N SER A 360 16.14 18.79 5.54
CA SER A 360 16.84 17.71 6.24
C SER A 360 16.01 16.43 6.28
N LEU A 361 14.70 16.53 6.50
CA LEU A 361 13.81 15.37 6.50
C LEU A 361 13.70 14.74 5.10
N TYR A 362 13.59 15.56 4.06
CA TYR A 362 13.63 15.10 2.67
C TYR A 362 14.95 14.41 2.34
N GLY A 363 16.08 15.02 2.72
CA GLY A 363 17.41 14.44 2.51
C GLY A 363 17.61 13.13 3.27
N LEU A 364 17.06 13.02 4.49
CA LEU A 364 17.04 11.79 5.27
C LEU A 364 16.22 10.69 4.58
N GLY A 365 14.99 11.01 4.14
CA GLY A 365 14.15 10.09 3.37
C GLY A 365 14.86 9.61 2.11
N TRP A 366 15.42 10.54 1.33
CA TRP A 366 16.18 10.22 0.12
C TRP A 366 17.41 9.35 0.42
N LEU A 367 18.16 9.64 1.49
CA LEU A 367 19.33 8.84 1.88
C LEU A 367 18.91 7.40 2.24
N ILE A 368 17.77 7.21 2.90
CA ILE A 368 17.22 5.90 3.22
C ILE A 368 16.92 5.10 1.93
N THR A 369 16.49 5.76 0.86
CA THR A 369 16.23 5.08 -0.43
C THR A 369 17.50 4.62 -1.15
N GLN A 370 18.67 5.12 -0.76
CA GLN A 370 19.91 4.81 -1.47
C GLN A 370 20.41 3.40 -1.17
N PRO A 371 20.99 2.69 -2.16
CA PRO A 371 21.52 1.33 -1.97
C PRO A 371 22.63 1.20 -0.92
N GLN A 372 23.22 2.30 -0.46
CA GLN A 372 24.29 2.29 0.54
C GLN A 372 23.75 2.18 1.97
N ALA A 373 22.47 2.53 2.20
CA ALA A 373 21.80 2.34 3.48
C ALA A 373 21.71 0.86 3.90
N LYS A 374 21.90 -0.07 2.94
CA LYS A 374 21.91 -1.53 3.12
C LYS A 374 22.85 -2.03 4.20
N SER A 375 24.03 -1.41 4.38
CA SER A 375 25.06 -1.94 5.29
C SER A 375 24.80 -1.70 6.79
N LEU A 376 23.79 -0.91 7.13
CA LEU A 376 23.57 -0.42 8.49
C LEU A 376 22.38 -1.04 9.22
N LEU A 377 21.59 -1.90 8.57
CA LEU A 377 20.38 -2.47 9.17
C LEU A 377 20.69 -3.66 10.09
N ARG A 378 20.12 -3.61 11.30
CA ARG A 378 20.33 -4.62 12.35
C ARG A 378 19.41 -5.84 12.18
N VAL A 379 18.23 -5.66 11.59
CA VAL A 379 17.26 -6.75 11.33
C VAL A 379 17.85 -7.76 10.36
N GLU A 380 18.39 -7.30 9.23
CA GLU A 380 19.13 -8.17 8.32
C GLU A 380 20.30 -8.85 9.03
N ARG A 381 21.04 -8.19 9.92
CA ARG A 381 22.09 -8.88 10.70
C ARG A 381 21.55 -9.99 11.60
N HIS A 382 20.33 -9.88 12.11
CA HIS A 382 19.72 -10.91 12.95
C HIS A 382 19.31 -12.15 12.12
N PHE A 383 18.80 -11.95 10.89
CA PHE A 383 18.45 -13.03 9.98
C PHE A 383 19.66 -13.58 9.18
N ASN A 384 20.64 -12.73 8.86
CA ASN A 384 21.92 -13.11 8.27
C ASN A 384 22.78 -13.95 9.23
N TYR A 385 22.49 -13.93 10.54
CA TYR A 385 23.12 -14.86 11.49
C TYR A 385 22.66 -16.33 11.28
N LEU A 386 21.58 -16.54 10.53
CA LEU A 386 21.02 -17.84 10.17
C LEU A 386 21.03 -18.11 8.66
N ASP A 387 21.71 -17.28 7.86
CA ASP A 387 21.60 -17.25 6.39
C ASP A 387 20.17 -17.16 5.82
N TYR A 388 19.17 -16.94 6.67
CA TYR A 388 17.77 -16.82 6.28
C TYR A 388 17.50 -15.42 5.71
N ARG A 389 16.88 -15.33 4.53
CA ARG A 389 16.51 -14.05 3.90
C ARG A 389 15.00 -13.83 3.99
N ILE A 390 14.57 -12.90 4.83
CA ILE A 390 13.14 -12.62 5.06
C ILE A 390 12.51 -11.69 4.00
N ASP A 391 13.29 -10.82 3.35
CA ASP A 391 12.78 -9.82 2.40
C ASP A 391 12.33 -10.46 1.07
N ASN A 392 11.04 -10.74 0.96
CA ASN A 392 10.43 -11.38 -0.21
C ASN A 392 10.40 -10.49 -1.45
N GLN A 393 10.31 -9.17 -1.30
CA GLN A 393 10.32 -8.25 -2.44
C GLN A 393 11.73 -8.13 -3.05
N LEU A 394 12.77 -8.19 -2.20
CA LEU A 394 14.14 -8.33 -2.66
C LEU A 394 14.35 -9.64 -3.41
N LEU A 395 13.94 -10.78 -2.84
CA LEU A 395 14.08 -12.09 -3.48
C LEU A 395 13.29 -12.20 -4.79
N LYS A 396 12.10 -11.57 -4.85
CA LYS A 396 11.34 -11.41 -6.08
C LYS A 396 12.14 -10.65 -7.12
N THR A 397 12.74 -9.52 -6.76
CA THR A 397 13.58 -8.70 -7.65
C THR A 397 14.81 -9.48 -8.14
N GLU A 398 15.49 -10.19 -7.24
CA GLU A 398 16.64 -11.05 -7.55
C GLU A 398 16.26 -12.19 -8.49
N SER A 399 15.04 -12.75 -8.39
CA SER A 399 14.56 -13.82 -9.26
C SER A 399 14.47 -13.42 -10.75
N TRP A 400 14.48 -12.11 -11.06
CA TRP A 400 14.52 -11.58 -12.43
C TRP A 400 15.93 -11.23 -12.92
N SER A 401 16.93 -11.28 -12.05
CA SER A 401 18.28 -10.75 -12.31
C SER A 401 18.92 -11.35 -13.57
N GLU A 402 18.85 -12.67 -13.73
CA GLU A 402 19.42 -13.40 -14.85
C GLU A 402 18.82 -12.96 -16.19
N LEU A 403 17.49 -12.93 -16.30
CA LEU A 403 16.79 -12.45 -17.50
C LEU A 403 17.08 -10.98 -17.79
N ARG A 404 17.16 -10.12 -16.76
CA ARG A 404 17.47 -8.69 -16.92
C ARG A 404 18.91 -8.47 -17.40
N LEU A 405 19.85 -9.27 -16.90
CA LEU A 405 21.24 -9.27 -17.35
C LEU A 405 21.36 -9.75 -18.79
N LEU A 406 20.76 -10.89 -19.13
CA LEU A 406 20.71 -11.42 -20.49
C LEU A 406 20.08 -10.43 -21.47
N ALA A 407 18.98 -9.78 -21.06
CA ALA A 407 18.27 -8.81 -21.88
C ALA A 407 18.93 -7.43 -21.98
N GLY A 408 19.96 -7.15 -21.18
CA GLY A 408 20.52 -5.81 -21.03
C GLY A 408 19.48 -4.76 -20.62
N ASN A 409 18.41 -5.18 -19.92
CA ASN A 409 17.26 -4.35 -19.58
C ASN A 409 16.83 -4.61 -18.14
N ALA A 410 17.08 -3.63 -17.25
CA ALA A 410 16.69 -3.70 -15.84
C ALA A 410 15.17 -3.79 -15.63
N ASP A 411 14.39 -3.30 -16.60
CA ASP A 411 12.92 -3.32 -16.56
C ASP A 411 12.32 -4.55 -17.25
N TYR A 412 13.15 -5.52 -17.66
CA TYR A 412 12.66 -6.75 -18.26
C TYR A 412 11.70 -7.46 -17.29
N GLY A 413 10.50 -7.75 -17.78
CA GLY A 413 9.37 -8.24 -16.99
C GLY A 413 8.54 -9.29 -17.72
N VAL A 414 7.24 -9.35 -17.37
CA VAL A 414 6.38 -10.46 -17.77
C VAL A 414 6.08 -10.48 -19.27
N ALA A 415 5.77 -9.35 -19.91
CA ALA A 415 5.37 -9.31 -21.32
C ALA A 415 5.81 -8.02 -22.03
N LYS A 416 5.68 -8.03 -23.36
CA LYS A 416 5.99 -6.89 -24.27
C LYS A 416 7.44 -6.41 -24.22
N ASN A 417 8.38 -7.27 -23.83
CA ASN A 417 9.80 -6.92 -23.81
C ASN A 417 10.36 -6.87 -25.24
N LYS A 418 11.11 -5.82 -25.57
CA LYS A 418 11.79 -5.72 -26.88
C LYS A 418 12.79 -6.86 -27.10
N PHE A 419 13.40 -7.34 -26.01
CA PHE A 419 14.40 -8.41 -26.04
C PHE A 419 13.83 -9.79 -26.41
N ASP A 420 12.53 -10.02 -26.22
CA ASP A 420 11.86 -11.27 -26.61
C ASP A 420 11.87 -11.48 -28.15
N ASN A 421 12.21 -10.44 -28.92
CA ASN A 421 12.34 -10.47 -30.38
C ASN A 421 13.80 -10.54 -30.87
N HIS A 422 14.77 -10.68 -29.95
CA HIS A 422 16.16 -10.96 -30.32
C HIS A 422 16.37 -12.47 -30.29
N LEU A 423 17.26 -13.00 -31.13
CA LEU A 423 17.62 -14.42 -31.10
C LEU A 423 18.49 -14.68 -29.86
N TRP A 424 18.08 -15.62 -29.00
CA TRP A 424 18.80 -15.99 -27.78
C TRP A 424 19.65 -17.25 -27.96
N PHE A 425 19.42 -17.98 -29.04
CA PHE A 425 20.15 -19.21 -29.32
C PHE A 425 21.45 -18.90 -30.07
N ASP A 426 22.55 -19.42 -29.55
CA ASP A 426 23.86 -19.37 -30.18
C ASP A 426 23.98 -20.47 -31.25
N ASP A 427 24.93 -20.28 -32.17
CA ASP A 427 25.31 -21.26 -33.19
C ASP A 427 26.49 -22.11 -32.69
N ASP A 428 26.23 -22.90 -31.65
CA ASP A 428 27.22 -23.72 -30.94
C ASP A 428 27.21 -25.21 -31.36
N GLY A 429 26.40 -25.56 -32.36
CA GLY A 429 26.19 -26.94 -32.80
C GLY A 429 25.18 -27.73 -31.97
N ASN A 430 24.52 -27.12 -30.99
CA ASN A 430 23.41 -27.72 -30.28
C ASN A 430 22.09 -27.55 -31.06
N ASP A 431 21.54 -28.67 -31.52
CA ASP A 431 20.30 -28.67 -32.29
C ASP A 431 19.05 -28.50 -31.40
N GLN A 432 19.14 -28.75 -30.10
CA GLN A 432 17.99 -28.69 -29.20
C GLN A 432 17.77 -27.28 -28.64
N LYS A 433 16.65 -26.66 -29.05
CA LYS A 433 16.32 -25.27 -28.74
C LYS A 433 14.93 -25.18 -28.14
N ILE A 434 14.88 -24.93 -26.84
CA ILE A 434 13.65 -24.87 -26.04
C ILE A 434 13.22 -23.41 -25.89
N LEU A 435 12.00 -23.08 -26.32
CA LEU A 435 11.37 -21.79 -26.04
C LEU A 435 10.30 -21.95 -24.97
N VAL A 436 10.53 -21.31 -23.82
CA VAL A 436 9.55 -21.23 -22.72
C VAL A 436 8.61 -20.05 -22.98
N ILE A 437 7.31 -20.31 -23.08
CA ILE A 437 6.28 -19.28 -23.27
C ILE A 437 5.35 -19.20 -22.06
N GLY A 438 5.05 -17.98 -21.62
CA GLY A 438 4.11 -17.76 -20.52
C GLY A 438 4.43 -16.52 -19.69
N ASN A 439 3.77 -16.42 -18.54
CA ASN A 439 3.79 -15.23 -17.70
C ASN A 439 4.98 -15.20 -16.71
N SER A 440 4.78 -14.77 -15.46
CA SER A 440 5.82 -14.82 -14.42
C SER A 440 6.27 -16.24 -14.10
N HIS A 441 5.41 -17.25 -14.28
CA HIS A 441 5.81 -18.66 -14.10
C HIS A 441 6.76 -19.16 -15.21
N ALA A 442 6.72 -18.57 -16.41
CA ALA A 442 7.71 -18.88 -17.43
C ALA A 442 9.11 -18.43 -17.02
N LYS A 443 9.23 -17.34 -16.25
CA LYS A 443 10.52 -16.96 -15.63
C LYS A 443 10.95 -18.01 -14.59
N ASP A 444 10.04 -18.44 -13.71
CA ASP A 444 10.39 -19.42 -12.68
C ASP A 444 10.95 -20.70 -13.29
N VAL A 445 10.30 -21.17 -14.36
CA VAL A 445 10.73 -22.36 -15.11
C VAL A 445 12.01 -22.10 -15.88
N PHE A 446 12.17 -20.93 -16.51
CA PHE A 446 13.43 -20.54 -17.15
C PHE A 446 14.60 -20.64 -16.16
N ASN A 447 14.45 -20.09 -14.95
CA ASN A 447 15.48 -20.15 -13.92
C ASN A 447 15.82 -21.59 -13.48
N ILE A 448 14.85 -22.51 -13.52
CA ILE A 448 15.09 -23.93 -13.24
C ILE A 448 15.86 -24.57 -14.40
N LEU A 449 15.40 -24.38 -15.63
CA LEU A 449 16.01 -24.99 -16.81
C LEU A 449 17.45 -24.53 -17.03
N THR A 450 17.78 -23.26 -16.79
CA THR A 450 19.17 -22.75 -16.89
C THR A 450 20.08 -23.20 -15.74
N ARG A 451 19.54 -23.93 -14.75
CA ARG A 451 20.28 -24.52 -13.62
C ARG A 451 20.28 -26.04 -13.63
N SER A 452 19.54 -26.66 -14.54
CA SER A 452 19.47 -28.11 -14.73
C SER A 452 20.61 -28.54 -15.64
N LYS A 453 21.49 -29.41 -15.16
CA LYS A 453 22.61 -29.92 -15.97
C LYS A 453 22.10 -30.80 -17.11
N VAL A 454 21.05 -31.58 -16.84
CA VAL A 454 20.37 -32.41 -17.84
C VAL A 454 19.94 -31.56 -19.03
N VAL A 455 19.45 -30.35 -18.77
CA VAL A 455 19.02 -29.41 -19.81
C VAL A 455 20.20 -28.64 -20.41
N THR A 456 21.03 -27.98 -19.60
CA THR A 456 22.09 -27.08 -20.10
C THR A 456 23.19 -27.80 -20.88
N ASP A 457 23.43 -29.08 -20.61
CA ASP A 457 24.45 -29.87 -21.33
C ASP A 457 23.94 -30.31 -22.72
N GLN A 458 22.63 -30.27 -22.96
CA GLN A 458 21.99 -30.86 -24.14
C GLN A 458 21.06 -29.93 -24.90
N ALA A 459 20.67 -28.79 -24.35
CA ALA A 459 19.75 -27.85 -24.97
C ALA A 459 20.02 -26.41 -24.58
N GLN A 460 19.70 -25.50 -25.50
CA GLN A 460 19.65 -24.07 -25.21
C GLN A 460 18.21 -23.65 -24.86
N VAL A 461 18.09 -22.66 -23.97
CA VAL A 461 16.79 -22.22 -23.44
C VAL A 461 16.58 -20.73 -23.70
N ALA A 462 15.46 -20.40 -24.33
CA ALA A 462 14.98 -19.03 -24.50
C ALA A 462 13.63 -18.83 -23.81
N ARG A 463 13.26 -17.58 -23.54
CA ARG A 463 11.94 -17.22 -23.00
C ARG A 463 11.23 -16.24 -23.93
N PHE A 464 9.92 -16.39 -24.04
CA PHE A 464 9.03 -15.35 -24.57
C PHE A 464 7.91 -15.05 -23.56
N GLY A 465 7.88 -13.81 -23.07
CA GLY A 465 6.95 -13.38 -22.04
C GLY A 465 5.56 -13.02 -22.59
N THR A 466 4.52 -13.78 -22.23
CA THR A 466 3.13 -13.52 -22.66
C THR A 466 2.09 -14.20 -21.77
N GLN A 467 0.86 -13.68 -21.71
CA GLN A 467 -0.30 -14.44 -21.22
C GLN A 467 -0.88 -15.27 -22.38
N ILE A 468 -1.46 -16.44 -22.13
CA ILE A 468 -1.97 -17.31 -23.21
C ILE A 468 -3.28 -16.74 -23.79
N ALA A 469 -4.13 -16.17 -22.93
CA ALA A 469 -5.34 -15.47 -23.34
C ALA A 469 -5.09 -14.21 -24.20
N ASP A 470 -3.89 -13.64 -24.13
CA ASP A 470 -3.49 -12.41 -24.84
C ASP A 470 -2.09 -12.61 -25.45
N ILE A 471 -1.95 -13.61 -26.33
CA ILE A 471 -0.67 -13.88 -26.99
C ILE A 471 -0.29 -12.69 -27.86
N ASP A 472 0.88 -12.13 -27.58
CA ASP A 472 1.50 -11.14 -28.44
C ASP A 472 1.72 -11.72 -29.86
N PRO A 473 1.11 -11.15 -30.91
CA PRO A 473 1.25 -11.68 -32.27
C PRO A 473 2.70 -11.75 -32.76
N ARG A 474 3.60 -10.97 -32.16
CA ARG A 474 5.04 -11.00 -32.46
C ARG A 474 5.70 -12.34 -32.12
N LEU A 475 5.15 -13.11 -31.17
CA LEU A 475 5.64 -14.44 -30.82
C LEU A 475 5.89 -15.29 -32.07
N TRP A 476 4.90 -15.36 -32.95
CA TRP A 476 4.89 -16.24 -34.11
C TRP A 476 5.94 -15.91 -35.17
N GLN A 477 6.48 -14.69 -35.16
CA GLN A 477 7.51 -14.21 -36.07
C GLN A 477 8.84 -13.96 -35.35
N SER A 478 8.88 -14.18 -34.04
CA SER A 478 10.09 -13.94 -33.26
C SER A 478 11.21 -14.89 -33.68
N PRO A 479 12.47 -14.43 -33.73
CA PRO A 479 13.60 -15.31 -34.04
C PRO A 479 13.68 -16.53 -33.14
N ASN A 480 13.36 -16.37 -31.85
CA ASN A 480 13.32 -17.47 -30.89
C ASN A 480 12.26 -18.52 -31.24
N PHE A 481 11.04 -18.10 -31.61
CA PHE A 481 10.00 -19.05 -32.02
C PHE A 481 10.41 -19.77 -33.31
N LEU A 482 10.96 -19.06 -34.29
CA LEU A 482 11.37 -19.67 -35.55
C LEU A 482 12.49 -20.70 -35.34
N ALA A 483 13.48 -20.40 -34.49
CA ALA A 483 14.64 -21.26 -34.23
C ALA A 483 14.36 -22.42 -33.27
N ALA A 484 13.39 -22.30 -32.35
CA ALA A 484 13.09 -23.35 -31.38
C ALA A 484 12.44 -24.58 -32.03
N ASN A 485 12.87 -25.78 -31.64
CA ASN A 485 12.23 -27.03 -32.02
C ASN A 485 11.22 -27.53 -30.96
N THR A 486 11.34 -27.03 -29.73
CA THR A 486 10.52 -27.41 -28.58
C THR A 486 9.90 -26.18 -27.93
N ILE A 487 8.59 -26.20 -27.70
CA ILE A 487 7.86 -25.16 -26.97
C ILE A 487 7.40 -25.71 -25.62
N LEU A 488 7.80 -25.03 -24.53
CA LEU A 488 7.35 -25.31 -23.18
C LEU A 488 6.37 -24.23 -22.71
N ILE A 489 5.11 -24.59 -22.50
CA ILE A 489 4.08 -23.67 -22.00
C ILE A 489 4.11 -23.67 -20.46
N ALA A 490 4.48 -22.53 -19.89
CA ALA A 490 4.66 -22.31 -18.46
C ALA A 490 3.91 -21.05 -18.00
N THR A 491 2.60 -21.18 -17.75
CA THR A 491 1.76 -20.06 -17.29
C THR A 491 0.99 -20.39 -16.01
N ALA A 492 0.39 -19.38 -15.37
CA ALA A 492 -0.77 -19.56 -14.50
C ALA A 492 -2.02 -19.52 -15.38
N PHE A 493 -2.75 -20.64 -15.44
CA PHE A 493 -3.95 -20.75 -16.27
C PHE A 493 -5.14 -20.08 -15.59
N GLY A 494 -5.64 -19.00 -16.20
CA GLY A 494 -6.98 -18.48 -15.96
C GLY A 494 -8.01 -19.11 -16.89
N PRO A 495 -9.31 -18.84 -16.68
CA PRO A 495 -10.39 -19.35 -17.54
C PRO A 495 -10.19 -19.00 -19.03
N ASN A 496 -9.76 -17.77 -19.32
CA ASN A 496 -9.50 -17.32 -20.69
C ASN A 496 -8.25 -17.96 -21.30
N ASP A 497 -7.26 -18.35 -20.50
CA ASP A 497 -6.09 -19.07 -21.02
C ASP A 497 -6.49 -20.47 -21.47
N LEU A 498 -7.35 -21.15 -20.71
CA LEU A 498 -7.82 -22.48 -21.04
C LEU A 498 -8.67 -22.51 -22.32
N SER A 499 -9.49 -21.48 -22.56
CA SER A 499 -10.29 -21.39 -23.79
C SER A 499 -9.44 -21.22 -25.04
N GLU A 500 -8.33 -20.49 -24.96
CA GLU A 500 -7.44 -20.24 -26.10
C GLU A 500 -6.37 -21.33 -26.30
N LEU A 501 -6.06 -22.11 -25.26
CA LEU A 501 -4.94 -23.05 -25.24
C LEU A 501 -4.97 -24.04 -26.40
N GLU A 502 -6.14 -24.59 -26.74
CA GLU A 502 -6.27 -25.56 -27.84
C GLU A 502 -5.83 -24.96 -29.18
N ALA A 503 -6.23 -23.70 -29.47
CA ALA A 503 -5.88 -23.01 -30.71
C ALA A 503 -4.39 -22.68 -30.77
N VAL A 504 -3.82 -22.24 -29.65
CA VAL A 504 -2.39 -21.93 -29.51
C VAL A 504 -1.55 -23.18 -29.76
N VAL A 505 -1.89 -24.30 -29.12
CA VAL A 505 -1.16 -25.57 -29.28
C VAL A 505 -1.23 -26.08 -30.71
N LYS A 506 -2.41 -26.06 -31.34
CA LYS A 506 -2.57 -26.44 -32.76
C LYS A 506 -1.67 -25.61 -33.67
N ARG A 507 -1.54 -24.30 -33.41
CA ARG A 507 -0.67 -23.42 -34.18
C ARG A 507 0.81 -23.73 -34.00
N ILE A 508 1.23 -24.09 -32.78
CA ILE A 508 2.61 -24.50 -32.51
C ILE A 508 2.95 -25.80 -33.24
N LEU A 509 2.06 -26.80 -33.15
CA LEU A 509 2.22 -28.08 -33.83
C LEU A 509 2.25 -27.92 -35.36
N ALA A 510 1.41 -27.04 -35.91
CA ALA A 510 1.42 -26.71 -37.33
C ALA A 510 2.74 -26.06 -37.80
N ALA A 511 3.50 -25.46 -36.89
CA ALA A 511 4.85 -24.96 -37.15
C ALA A 511 5.95 -26.04 -37.01
N GLY A 512 5.57 -27.31 -36.82
CA GLY A 512 6.49 -28.46 -36.76
C GLY A 512 7.26 -28.58 -35.43
N LYS A 513 6.71 -28.04 -34.33
CA LYS A 513 7.40 -27.99 -33.03
C LYS A 513 6.78 -28.95 -32.03
N SER A 514 7.61 -29.53 -31.16
CA SER A 514 7.14 -30.34 -30.02
C SER A 514 6.53 -29.47 -28.94
N VAL A 515 5.44 -29.92 -28.31
CA VAL A 515 4.71 -29.12 -27.32
C VAL A 515 4.66 -29.83 -25.97
N TYR A 516 5.18 -29.14 -24.95
CA TYR A 516 5.13 -29.55 -23.56
C TYR A 516 4.36 -28.51 -22.76
N ILE A 517 3.51 -28.96 -21.84
CA ILE A 517 2.73 -28.07 -20.98
C ILE A 517 3.00 -28.43 -19.53
N LEU A 518 3.43 -27.44 -18.75
CA LEU A 518 3.57 -27.63 -17.32
C LEU A 518 2.22 -27.47 -16.62
N ARG A 519 1.89 -28.45 -15.78
CA ARG A 519 0.73 -28.38 -14.88
C ARG A 519 0.84 -27.18 -13.92
N PRO A 520 -0.28 -26.70 -13.36
CA PRO A 520 -0.27 -25.58 -12.42
C PRO A 520 0.64 -25.85 -11.21
N PHE A 521 1.23 -24.79 -10.69
CA PHE A 521 2.03 -24.84 -9.47
C PHE A 521 1.11 -24.99 -8.23
N PRO A 522 1.43 -25.86 -7.27
CA PRO A 522 0.66 -25.94 -6.02
C PRO A 522 0.86 -24.67 -5.20
N SER A 523 -0.22 -23.97 -4.85
CA SER A 523 -0.10 -22.77 -4.01
C SER A 523 0.10 -23.15 -2.56
N PHE A 524 1.01 -22.44 -1.88
CA PHE A 524 1.31 -22.62 -0.47
C PHE A 524 0.81 -21.41 0.35
N PRO A 525 0.56 -21.57 1.66
CA PRO A 525 0.00 -20.51 2.46
C PRO A 525 1.03 -19.40 2.67
N GLY A 526 0.53 -18.18 2.78
CA GLY A 526 1.29 -16.98 3.08
C GLY A 526 0.37 -15.91 3.65
N THR A 527 0.94 -14.94 4.35
CA THR A 527 0.21 -13.86 4.99
C THR A 527 0.90 -12.53 4.69
N GLY A 528 0.17 -11.62 4.02
CA GLY A 528 0.77 -10.37 3.52
C GLY A 528 1.96 -10.66 2.61
N ASP A 529 3.11 -10.04 2.91
CA ASP A 529 4.38 -10.26 2.21
C ASP A 529 5.17 -11.48 2.70
N TYR A 530 4.65 -12.31 3.62
CA TYR A 530 5.41 -13.40 4.27
C TYR A 530 4.92 -14.80 3.84
N THR A 531 5.86 -15.71 3.57
CA THR A 531 5.58 -17.12 3.23
C THR A 531 5.41 -17.98 4.48
N LEU A 532 4.94 -19.23 4.32
CA LEU A 532 4.95 -20.22 5.41
C LEU A 532 6.33 -20.39 6.04
N ALA A 533 7.39 -20.46 5.23
CA ALA A 533 8.77 -20.53 5.72
C ALA A 533 9.15 -19.32 6.59
N ASP A 534 8.71 -18.11 6.21
CA ASP A 534 8.96 -16.90 6.98
C ASP A 534 8.32 -16.97 8.37
N GLN A 535 7.04 -17.36 8.41
CA GLN A 535 6.30 -17.50 9.67
C GLN A 535 7.00 -18.50 10.60
N MET A 536 7.36 -19.67 10.08
CA MET A 536 8.06 -20.70 10.85
C MET A 536 9.45 -20.24 11.30
N ALA A 537 10.19 -19.50 10.48
CA ALA A 537 11.52 -19.00 10.83
C ALA A 537 11.45 -17.96 11.94
N LEU A 538 10.41 -17.12 11.93
CA LEU A 538 10.17 -16.11 12.95
C LEU A 538 9.72 -16.72 14.28
N ASP A 539 8.85 -17.73 14.24
CA ASP A 539 8.46 -18.48 15.44
C ASP A 539 9.64 -19.25 16.03
N CYS A 540 10.48 -19.82 15.17
CA CYS A 540 11.74 -20.44 15.57
C CYS A 540 12.68 -19.44 16.26
N LEU A 541 12.79 -18.22 15.74
CA LEU A 541 13.63 -17.17 16.33
C LEU A 541 13.08 -16.64 17.66
N ARG A 542 11.76 -16.62 17.83
CA ARG A 542 11.10 -16.20 19.08
C ARG A 542 11.21 -17.26 20.18
N ASN A 543 11.29 -18.53 19.80
CA ASN A 543 11.34 -19.64 20.73
C ASN A 543 12.77 -20.18 20.93
N VAL A 544 13.30 -20.03 22.15
CA VAL A 544 14.63 -20.53 22.54
C VAL A 544 14.77 -22.06 22.32
N ALA A 545 13.65 -22.80 22.29
CA ALA A 545 13.61 -24.24 22.06
C ALA A 545 13.67 -24.66 20.58
N CYS A 546 13.83 -23.72 19.63
CA CYS A 546 13.94 -24.10 18.23
C CYS A 546 15.23 -24.88 17.96
N ASP A 547 15.10 -26.18 17.69
CA ASP A 547 16.21 -26.98 17.17
C ASP A 547 16.49 -26.55 15.73
N ARG A 548 17.66 -25.94 15.55
CA ARG A 548 18.15 -25.41 14.27
C ARG A 548 18.66 -26.52 13.35
N GLY A 549 19.12 -27.66 13.88
CA GLY A 549 19.63 -28.74 13.04
C GLY A 549 18.55 -29.37 12.16
N THR A 550 17.30 -29.40 12.65
CA THR A 550 16.15 -30.04 11.99
C THR A 550 15.10 -29.04 11.49
N PHE A 551 15.40 -27.74 11.48
CA PHE A 551 14.41 -26.72 11.14
C PHE A 551 13.95 -26.80 9.68
N HIS A 552 14.88 -26.97 8.73
CA HIS A 552 14.54 -27.14 7.30
C HIS A 552 13.61 -28.35 7.10
N ASP A 553 13.84 -29.46 7.82
CA ASP A 553 13.01 -30.65 7.81
C ASP A 553 11.59 -30.37 8.30
N ARG A 554 11.43 -29.58 9.37
CA ARG A 554 10.11 -29.16 9.85
C ARG A 554 9.40 -28.28 8.84
N VAL A 555 10.09 -27.33 8.23
CA VAL A 555 9.52 -26.48 7.16
C VAL A 555 9.07 -27.35 5.99
N ASN A 556 9.93 -28.24 5.50
CA ASN A 556 9.62 -29.12 4.37
C ASN A 556 8.45 -30.08 4.66
N SER A 557 8.34 -30.55 5.90
CA SER A 557 7.20 -31.36 6.35
C SER A 557 5.91 -30.53 6.40
N ALA A 558 5.96 -29.29 6.90
CA ALA A 558 4.79 -28.41 6.95
C ALA A 558 4.27 -28.03 5.54
N TYR A 559 5.19 -27.81 4.58
CA TYR A 559 4.81 -27.62 3.18
C TYR A 559 4.12 -28.88 2.61
N PHE A 560 4.63 -30.08 2.93
CA PHE A 560 4.00 -31.34 2.52
C PHE A 560 2.64 -31.59 3.18
N ASP A 561 2.51 -31.31 4.47
CA ASP A 561 1.25 -31.41 5.19
C ASP A 561 0.21 -30.49 4.55
N HIS A 562 0.57 -29.26 4.18
CA HIS A 562 -0.33 -28.37 3.44
C HIS A 562 -0.70 -28.94 2.07
N TYR A 563 0.30 -29.35 1.27
CA TYR A 563 0.09 -29.94 -0.05
C TYR A 563 -0.85 -31.16 -0.02
N SER A 564 -0.67 -32.03 0.97
CA SER A 564 -1.45 -33.27 1.12
C SER A 564 -2.85 -33.07 1.73
N THR A 565 -3.02 -32.09 2.62
CA THR A 565 -4.31 -31.84 3.31
C THR A 565 -5.23 -30.90 2.55
N VAL A 566 -4.69 -29.83 1.97
CA VAL A 566 -5.48 -28.86 1.19
C VAL A 566 -5.69 -29.39 -0.24
N GLY A 567 -4.84 -30.32 -0.70
CA GLY A 567 -4.89 -30.87 -2.04
C GLY A 567 -4.74 -29.77 -3.11
N PRO A 568 -4.80 -30.11 -4.39
CA PRO A 568 -4.92 -29.08 -5.40
C PRO A 568 -6.26 -28.37 -5.12
N ASN A 569 -6.19 -27.07 -4.85
CA ASN A 569 -7.35 -26.18 -4.74
C ASN A 569 -8.39 -26.56 -5.83
N SER A 570 -9.69 -26.43 -5.61
CA SER A 570 -10.72 -26.88 -6.58
C SER A 570 -10.43 -26.42 -8.02
N ASN A 571 -9.84 -25.23 -8.15
CA ASN A 571 -9.34 -24.66 -9.41
C ASN A 571 -8.16 -25.46 -10.03
N VAL A 572 -7.16 -25.89 -9.27
CA VAL A 572 -6.03 -26.68 -9.79
C VAL A 572 -6.49 -28.05 -10.27
N VAL A 573 -7.41 -28.70 -9.55
CA VAL A 573 -8.04 -29.95 -10.02
C VAL A 573 -8.79 -29.73 -11.33
N ALA A 574 -9.59 -28.66 -11.40
CA ALA A 574 -10.33 -28.32 -12.61
C ALA A 574 -9.39 -28.04 -13.81
N ILE A 575 -8.33 -27.25 -13.60
CA ILE A 575 -7.33 -26.96 -14.64
C ILE A 575 -6.65 -28.26 -15.10
N ASN A 576 -6.21 -29.12 -14.16
CA ASN A 576 -5.59 -30.39 -14.49
C ASN A 576 -6.52 -31.29 -15.33
N SER A 577 -7.81 -31.34 -14.99
CA SER A 577 -8.81 -32.09 -15.76
C SER A 577 -8.97 -31.56 -17.19
N GLU A 578 -8.97 -30.24 -17.38
CA GLU A 578 -9.03 -29.66 -18.72
C GLU A 578 -7.75 -29.93 -19.53
N LEU A 579 -6.57 -29.90 -18.89
CA LEU A 579 -5.31 -30.27 -19.53
C LEU A 579 -5.31 -31.76 -19.95
N ASP A 580 -5.84 -32.65 -19.11
CA ASP A 580 -5.96 -34.07 -19.44
C ASP A 580 -6.89 -34.29 -20.65
N ARG A 581 -8.01 -33.56 -20.72
CA ARG A 581 -8.90 -33.58 -21.90
C ARG A 581 -8.20 -33.05 -23.15
N LEU A 582 -7.35 -32.04 -23.01
CA LEU A 582 -6.60 -31.48 -24.13
C LEU A 582 -5.61 -32.50 -24.70
N VAL A 583 -4.92 -33.28 -23.85
CA VAL A 583 -4.05 -34.38 -24.29
C VAL A 583 -4.82 -35.47 -25.01
N VAL A 584 -6.03 -35.82 -24.53
CA VAL A 584 -6.89 -36.78 -25.24
C VAL A 584 -7.25 -36.29 -26.64
N LYS A 585 -7.51 -34.97 -26.80
CA LYS A 585 -7.81 -34.36 -28.11
C LYS A 585 -6.57 -34.23 -29.00
N ILE A 586 -5.40 -34.00 -28.41
CA ILE A 586 -4.13 -33.73 -29.10
C ILE A 586 -3.04 -34.59 -28.43
N PRO A 587 -2.91 -35.88 -28.83
CA PRO A 587 -1.98 -36.81 -28.19
C PRO A 587 -0.50 -36.44 -28.32
N ALA A 588 -0.16 -35.50 -29.22
CA ALA A 588 1.19 -34.97 -29.41
C ALA A 588 1.66 -34.01 -28.29
N ILE A 589 0.81 -33.73 -27.30
CA ILE A 589 1.15 -32.90 -26.14
C ILE A 589 1.68 -33.78 -25.02
N THR A 590 2.81 -33.39 -24.44
CA THR A 590 3.30 -33.99 -23.18
C THR A 590 3.04 -33.06 -22.00
N LEU A 591 2.43 -33.58 -20.93
CA LEU A 591 2.24 -32.84 -19.67
C LEU A 591 3.40 -33.13 -18.71
N ILE A 592 3.92 -32.09 -18.07
CA ILE A 592 4.95 -32.20 -17.03
C ILE A 592 4.39 -31.69 -15.70
N GLY A 593 4.54 -32.46 -14.61
CA GLY A 593 4.06 -32.09 -13.30
C GLY A 593 4.99 -31.11 -12.58
N ARG A 594 4.53 -29.88 -12.31
CA ARG A 594 5.32 -28.92 -11.50
C ARG A 594 5.49 -29.37 -10.05
N ALA A 595 4.52 -30.10 -9.50
CA ALA A 595 4.61 -30.61 -8.14
C ALA A 595 5.79 -31.59 -7.96
N ASP A 596 6.22 -32.28 -9.02
CA ASP A 596 7.18 -33.39 -8.93
C ASP A 596 8.59 -32.93 -8.56
N TYR A 597 9.00 -31.73 -9.02
CA TYR A 597 10.29 -31.13 -8.63
C TYR A 597 10.25 -30.40 -7.27
N ILE A 598 9.08 -30.35 -6.62
CA ILE A 598 8.89 -29.67 -5.32
C ILE A 598 8.69 -30.72 -4.24
N CYS A 599 7.74 -31.62 -4.45
CA CYS A 599 7.22 -32.56 -3.48
C CYS A 599 7.63 -33.98 -3.82
N ASP A 600 7.86 -34.76 -2.76
CA ASP A 600 8.17 -36.17 -2.80
C ASP A 600 7.19 -36.92 -1.93
N ASP A 601 6.24 -37.61 -2.57
CA ASP A 601 5.23 -38.39 -1.87
C ASP A 601 5.83 -39.61 -1.16
N THR A 602 6.99 -40.11 -1.62
CA THR A 602 7.63 -41.30 -1.04
C THR A 602 8.23 -41.01 0.33
N VAL A 603 8.85 -39.83 0.48
CA VAL A 603 9.42 -39.37 1.75
C VAL A 603 8.54 -38.36 2.48
N LYS A 604 7.37 -38.03 1.91
CA LYS A 604 6.38 -37.08 2.45
C LYS A 604 6.96 -35.71 2.77
N ARG A 605 7.67 -35.12 1.80
CA ARG A 605 8.36 -33.82 1.96
C ARG A 605 8.17 -32.95 0.73
N CYS A 606 7.98 -31.64 0.93
CA CYS A 606 8.05 -30.65 -0.13
C CYS A 606 9.22 -29.69 0.16
N LEU A 607 10.01 -29.36 -0.85
CA LEU A 607 11.16 -28.45 -0.76
C LEU A 607 10.68 -27.00 -0.58
N GLY A 608 10.35 -26.63 0.66
CA GLY A 608 10.07 -25.25 1.08
C GLY A 608 11.33 -24.50 1.54
N MET A 609 12.35 -25.24 1.99
CA MET A 609 13.62 -24.73 2.49
C MET A 609 14.76 -25.72 2.23
N THR A 610 15.91 -25.19 1.84
CA THR A 610 17.15 -25.97 1.67
C THR A 610 17.85 -26.21 3.01
N GLU A 611 18.82 -27.12 3.05
CA GLU A 611 19.57 -27.45 4.28
C GLU A 611 20.37 -26.26 4.83
N ASP A 612 20.82 -25.35 3.94
CA ASP A 612 21.47 -24.07 4.26
C ASP A 612 20.48 -22.94 4.55
N TRP A 613 19.21 -23.26 4.85
CA TRP A 613 18.17 -22.32 5.26
C TRP A 613 17.74 -21.30 4.20
N ALA A 614 18.09 -21.51 2.94
CA ALA A 614 17.53 -20.71 1.86
C ALA A 614 16.09 -21.15 1.60
N LYS A 615 15.14 -20.20 1.72
CA LYS A 615 13.75 -20.47 1.35
C LYS A 615 13.62 -20.62 -0.17
N THR A 616 12.79 -21.56 -0.60
CA THR A 616 12.63 -21.86 -2.03
C THR A 616 11.59 -20.97 -2.70
N LEU A 617 10.66 -20.38 -1.94
CA LEU A 617 9.60 -19.50 -2.43
C LEU A 617 9.69 -18.12 -1.78
N TYR A 618 9.38 -17.07 -2.54
CA TYR A 618 9.25 -15.71 -2.01
C TYR A 618 7.78 -15.24 -1.88
N ASP A 619 6.84 -15.98 -2.45
CA ASP A 619 5.40 -15.77 -2.25
C ASP A 619 4.68 -17.12 -2.22
N THR A 620 3.38 -17.15 -2.48
CA THR A 620 2.56 -18.36 -2.43
C THR A 620 2.78 -19.31 -3.63
N GLY A 621 3.59 -18.95 -4.63
CA GLY A 621 3.72 -19.74 -5.85
C GLY A 621 4.93 -19.49 -6.76
N HIS A 622 5.82 -18.55 -6.44
CA HIS A 622 7.00 -18.22 -7.23
C HIS A 622 8.30 -18.48 -6.48
N HIS A 623 9.35 -18.78 -7.24
CA HIS A 623 10.59 -19.34 -6.72
C HIS A 623 11.66 -18.28 -6.48
N THR A 624 12.40 -18.41 -5.38
CA THR A 624 13.70 -17.72 -5.23
C THR A 624 14.74 -18.33 -6.19
N ILE A 625 15.88 -17.67 -6.37
CA ILE A 625 17.00 -18.25 -7.13
C ILE A 625 17.53 -19.53 -6.46
N ALA A 626 17.60 -19.56 -5.12
CA ALA A 626 17.98 -20.75 -4.37
C ALA A 626 16.94 -21.88 -4.55
N GLY A 627 15.65 -21.54 -4.57
CA GLY A 627 14.58 -22.47 -4.90
C GLY A 627 14.71 -23.04 -6.31
N ALA A 628 14.94 -22.18 -7.31
CA ALA A 628 15.16 -22.63 -8.68
C ALA A 628 16.35 -23.61 -8.78
N GLN A 629 17.45 -23.37 -8.05
CA GLN A 629 18.59 -24.30 -7.99
C GLN A 629 18.21 -25.63 -7.33
N ALA A 630 17.51 -25.61 -6.19
CA ALA A 630 17.09 -26.81 -5.49
C ALA A 630 16.11 -27.65 -6.33
N PHE A 631 15.16 -27.00 -6.98
CA PHE A 631 14.21 -27.62 -7.90
C PHE A 631 14.88 -28.19 -9.14
N ALA A 632 15.88 -27.50 -9.72
CA ALA A 632 16.67 -28.02 -10.83
C ALA A 632 17.42 -29.31 -10.45
N THR A 633 18.11 -29.31 -9.30
CA THR A 633 18.79 -30.50 -8.78
C THR A 633 17.82 -31.67 -8.59
N ARG A 634 16.63 -31.42 -8.03
CA ARG A 634 15.62 -32.47 -7.87
C ARG A 634 15.09 -32.95 -9.22
N ALA A 635 14.78 -32.04 -10.14
CA ALA A 635 14.29 -32.36 -11.47
C ALA A 635 15.30 -33.23 -12.25
N ASP A 636 16.60 -32.95 -12.11
CA ASP A 636 17.68 -33.77 -12.69
C ASP A 636 17.70 -35.18 -12.09
N LEU A 637 17.58 -35.29 -10.76
CA LEU A 637 17.59 -36.58 -10.06
C LEU A 637 16.44 -37.51 -10.47
N ILE A 638 15.26 -36.96 -10.75
CA ILE A 638 14.09 -37.73 -11.18
C ILE A 638 13.92 -37.78 -12.70
N GLY A 639 14.84 -37.16 -13.47
CA GLY A 639 14.78 -37.12 -14.93
C GLY A 639 13.56 -36.36 -15.49
N LEU A 640 13.01 -35.38 -14.76
CA LEU A 640 11.74 -34.73 -15.09
C LEU A 640 11.76 -34.04 -16.46
N PHE A 641 12.90 -33.43 -16.81
CA PHE A 641 13.08 -32.69 -18.05
C PHE A 641 13.79 -33.49 -19.16
N LEU A 642 14.09 -34.78 -18.95
CA LEU A 642 14.62 -35.64 -20.02
C LEU A 642 13.77 -35.60 -21.31
N PRO A 643 12.42 -35.61 -21.25
CA PRO A 643 11.60 -35.51 -22.45
C PRO A 643 11.85 -34.24 -23.27
N LEU A 644 12.31 -33.14 -22.65
CA LEU A 644 12.59 -31.89 -23.35
C LEU A 644 13.90 -31.92 -24.15
N VAL A 645 14.83 -32.81 -23.82
CA VAL A 645 16.17 -32.86 -24.44
C VAL A 645 16.40 -34.08 -25.30
N GLU A 646 15.74 -35.21 -25.01
CA GLU A 646 15.92 -36.43 -25.79
C GLU A 646 15.12 -36.43 -27.11
N GLY A 647 14.13 -35.53 -27.23
CA GLY A 647 13.15 -35.51 -28.33
C GLY A 647 12.26 -36.76 -28.32
N HIS A 648 11.10 -36.71 -28.98
CA HIS A 648 10.37 -37.93 -29.31
C HIS A 648 11.22 -38.74 -30.29
N LYS A 649 12.04 -39.67 -29.77
CA LYS A 649 12.62 -40.76 -30.56
C LYS A 649 11.51 -41.79 -30.82
N ASP A 650 10.63 -41.48 -31.75
CA ASP A 650 9.79 -42.49 -32.40
C ASP A 650 10.51 -43.08 -33.62
#